data_AF-T0S1W8-F1
#
_entry.id   AF-T0S1W8-F1
#
_cell.length_a   1.000
_cell.length_b   1.000
_cell.length_c   1.000
_cell.angle_alpha   90.00
_cell.angle_beta   90.00
_cell.angle_gamma   90.00
#
_symmetry.space_group_name_H-M   'P 1'
#
loop_
_entity.id
_entity.type
_entity.pdbx_description
1 polymer ?
#
loop_
_entity_poly.entity_id
_entity_poly.type
_entity_poly.pdbx_seq_one_letter_code
_entity_poly.pdbx_strand_id
1 'polypeptide(L)'
;MRKQLCLALCTAVAAAQSTVPGVVYFPDHRPGYPLSTRDRVNATAIALGIDADLALLAPHYQLLRTYRPAFHGVAITPIAARYDLHVYLGLDVGAIDYDKQVDAVIDALQTHPSTVDAIIVGSDSLQVVSTADLVSRIEALRSRVQSETSASHVKLGTAQHLEDWLNPLLSANMSAVEAAVDVVGVNYFPGRDANFDIDDPVALINGHWPLLQALYPSTKLTITETGYPTASLADATTYFNAFKHSAYAALGFYYAFFDRQLRDPSGDVDAYGLYTVDGTSKKILPDLNAVQNESAVFSSVVAGACYSPFHLDSYPLNGVAHGSLAAGMDQDFEIMKKYVAVVRTYYSTYMGVDVTPIAAKNQVPLYLGVFMTDQTWYGDQVNAAIQGAVKYPSTVKAILVGNENVIPVGPYSASYISSQISYIRSQIAIQSNGKVNSVLLGTVQRVTDWLNPSLRTEMKNLADNSDIIGVNIYPFFDNSYDSSNPTVLLNALWDQMAAIYPASKLRLTETGFSTGGPPSPLSPRVVPSLNNAITYYTALSQWQPSQGGGELFWYTFFDLRADDRTQPQELEKYFGFFTASGQQKVAGFPPQYEAPAFTLAPVLPVVTVSPVTPTPERATPAPCTSVFMGANYDPFHNAAYPNNLPALRVAIAQDLAVVKKYFNVVRTVYTNFYGVEITPYLAAAQLDVYLGVFMTREGWYSSQVNSAISAVRGYGGHVRAILVGNENINMNENFAPSEVAAQVVAVRATLRAATGVNPVMGTAQKAATWLTGTTAMRALASACDVIGVTYQPFLDGKYDPTKPMAGLDLVWTQLKKLYPSAKLRLVDVTFPSAPIPSAFNSVATLALEQAFYSALLKWVAINCPTTERFWGTFFDNAALYRTGGLYTAARQPKSSAFPSPL
;
A
#
# COMPACT_ATOMS: atom_id res chain seq x y z
N MET A 1 -8.61 1.16 36.86
CA MET A 1 -7.99 2.36 36.23
C MET A 1 -8.72 2.86 34.97
N ARG A 2 -10.06 2.66 34.86
CA ARG A 2 -10.86 2.92 33.63
C ARG A 2 -11.80 4.13 33.71
N LYS A 3 -11.69 5.00 34.71
CA LYS A 3 -12.66 6.08 34.98
C LYS A 3 -12.16 7.50 34.69
N GLN A 4 -10.96 7.69 34.12
CA GLN A 4 -10.38 9.03 33.93
C GLN A 4 -10.11 9.43 32.46
N LEU A 5 -10.55 8.68 31.46
CA LEU A 5 -10.49 9.11 30.05
C LEU A 5 -11.83 9.56 29.45
N CYS A 6 -12.95 9.46 30.19
CA CYS A 6 -14.29 9.77 29.67
C CYS A 6 -14.70 11.25 29.70
N LEU A 7 -13.79 12.21 29.94
CA LEU A 7 -14.15 13.63 30.03
C LEU A 7 -13.43 14.56 29.04
N ALA A 8 -12.70 14.03 28.06
CA ALA A 8 -12.00 14.85 27.05
C ALA A 8 -12.48 14.66 25.60
N LEU A 9 -13.63 14.00 25.38
CA LEU A 9 -14.11 13.65 24.03
C LEU A 9 -15.50 14.25 23.68
N CYS A 10 -15.95 15.26 24.42
CA CYS A 10 -17.19 15.97 24.15
C CYS A 10 -16.94 17.44 23.80
N THR A 11 -16.16 17.71 22.74
CA THR A 11 -16.23 18.93 21.92
C THR A 11 -15.35 18.76 20.68
N ALA A 12 -15.87 18.10 19.64
CA ALA A 12 -15.51 18.27 18.22
C ALA A 12 -16.30 17.25 17.40
N VAL A 13 -17.63 17.30 17.47
CA VAL A 13 -18.51 16.62 16.52
C VAL A 13 -18.94 17.67 15.50
N ALA A 14 -18.07 17.92 14.53
CA ALA A 14 -18.38 18.58 13.27
C ALA A 14 -17.20 18.43 12.29
N ALA A 15 -17.48 17.91 11.09
CA ALA A 15 -16.63 17.88 9.90
C ALA A 15 -15.37 16.98 9.92
N ALA A 16 -15.48 15.81 9.31
CA ALA A 16 -14.38 15.16 8.58
C ALA A 16 -14.95 14.20 7.52
N GLN A 17 -15.67 14.74 6.52
CA GLN A 17 -15.63 14.14 5.18
C GLN A 17 -14.16 14.11 4.76
N SER A 18 -13.69 13.04 4.11
CA SER A 18 -12.41 13.08 3.40
C SER A 18 -12.56 14.03 2.21
N THR A 19 -12.42 15.32 2.46
CA THR A 19 -12.64 16.34 1.45
C THR A 19 -11.49 16.33 0.48
N VAL A 20 -11.75 15.83 -0.73
CA VAL A 20 -10.99 16.27 -1.89
C VAL A 20 -11.17 17.79 -1.94
N PRO A 21 -10.09 18.60 -1.98
CA PRO A 21 -10.25 20.03 -2.13
C PRO A 21 -11.05 20.31 -3.41
N GLY A 22 -11.84 21.38 -3.42
CA GLY A 22 -12.42 21.86 -4.66
C GLY A 22 -11.32 22.18 -5.67
N VAL A 23 -11.66 22.35 -6.94
CA VAL A 23 -10.69 22.76 -7.97
C VAL A 23 -11.18 23.96 -8.75
N VAL A 24 -10.26 24.87 -9.10
CA VAL A 24 -10.58 25.99 -9.99
C VAL A 24 -10.60 25.50 -11.44
N TYR A 25 -11.69 25.80 -12.15
CA TYR A 25 -11.89 25.50 -13.56
C TYR A 25 -12.24 26.77 -14.34
N PHE A 26 -11.62 26.92 -15.50
CA PHE A 26 -11.87 28.02 -16.43
C PHE A 26 -11.89 27.47 -17.88
N PRO A 27 -12.96 27.72 -18.66
CA PRO A 27 -13.07 27.20 -20.04
C PRO A 27 -12.05 27.78 -21.03
N ASP A 28 -11.48 28.94 -20.74
CA ASP A 28 -10.56 29.66 -21.61
C ASP A 28 -9.15 29.06 -21.62
N HIS A 29 -8.94 27.86 -21.07
CA HIS A 29 -7.69 27.12 -21.26
C HIS A 29 -7.49 26.62 -22.69
N ARG A 30 -8.55 26.29 -23.44
CA ARG A 30 -8.41 25.61 -24.74
C ARG A 30 -7.82 26.52 -25.83
N PRO A 31 -6.73 26.12 -26.51
CA PRO A 31 -6.13 26.94 -27.56
C PRO A 31 -7.13 27.35 -28.65
N GLY A 32 -7.18 28.65 -28.92
CA GLY A 32 -8.06 29.22 -29.95
C GLY A 32 -9.47 29.55 -29.46
N TYR A 33 -9.77 29.35 -28.17
CA TYR A 33 -10.98 29.91 -27.58
C TYR A 33 -10.90 31.44 -27.50
N PRO A 34 -12.04 32.14 -27.66
CA PRO A 34 -12.09 33.59 -27.64
C PRO A 34 -11.68 34.13 -26.26
N LEU A 35 -10.62 34.93 -26.22
CA LEU A 35 -10.11 35.62 -25.02
C LEU A 35 -10.66 37.04 -24.93
N SER A 36 -11.11 37.60 -26.06
CA SER A 36 -11.70 38.92 -26.15
C SER A 36 -13.16 38.85 -26.63
N THR A 37 -13.96 39.84 -26.25
CA THR A 37 -15.33 40.05 -26.78
C THR A 37 -15.36 40.34 -28.29
N ARG A 38 -14.20 40.57 -28.92
CA ARG A 38 -14.05 40.77 -30.38
C ARG A 38 -13.72 39.48 -31.14
N ASP A 39 -13.39 38.40 -30.45
CA ASP A 39 -13.03 37.13 -31.08
C ASP A 39 -14.27 36.42 -31.61
N ARG A 40 -14.11 35.58 -32.65
CA ARG A 40 -15.23 34.82 -33.22
C ARG A 40 -15.70 33.77 -32.20
N VAL A 41 -16.95 33.91 -31.75
CA VAL A 41 -17.57 32.96 -30.82
C VAL A 41 -18.25 31.82 -31.58
N ASN A 42 -17.91 30.58 -31.21
CA ASN A 42 -18.65 29.38 -31.61
C ASN A 42 -19.20 28.70 -30.35
N ALA A 43 -20.42 29.06 -29.96
CA ALA A 43 -21.04 28.58 -28.73
C ALA A 43 -21.18 27.04 -28.68
N THR A 44 -21.43 26.39 -29.81
CA THR A 44 -21.49 24.91 -29.88
C THR A 44 -20.14 24.28 -29.60
N ALA A 45 -19.07 24.80 -30.19
CA ALA A 45 -17.72 24.29 -29.94
C ALA A 45 -17.27 24.54 -28.49
N ILE A 46 -17.68 25.66 -27.90
CA ILE A 46 -17.45 25.99 -26.49
C ILE A 46 -18.18 25.01 -25.58
N ALA A 47 -19.48 24.75 -25.83
CA ALA A 47 -20.26 23.81 -25.03
C ALA A 47 -19.68 22.39 -25.08
N LEU A 48 -19.25 21.93 -26.25
CA LEU A 48 -18.58 20.63 -26.41
C LEU A 48 -17.23 20.58 -25.70
N GLY A 49 -16.48 21.67 -25.67
CA GLY A 49 -15.21 21.72 -24.94
C GLY A 49 -15.42 21.68 -23.44
N ILE A 50 -16.32 22.51 -22.91
CA ILE A 50 -16.66 22.51 -21.47
C ILE A 50 -17.16 21.12 -21.06
N ASP A 51 -18.00 20.48 -21.87
CA ASP A 51 -18.44 19.11 -21.63
C ASP A 51 -17.27 18.11 -21.52
N ALA A 52 -16.35 18.14 -22.47
CA ALA A 52 -15.18 17.28 -22.46
C ALA A 52 -14.22 17.58 -21.30
N ASP A 53 -14.10 18.84 -20.89
CA ASP A 53 -13.28 19.25 -19.74
C ASP A 53 -13.88 18.71 -18.44
N LEU A 54 -15.18 18.88 -18.24
CA LEU A 54 -15.88 18.41 -17.04
C LEU A 54 -15.93 16.88 -16.98
N ALA A 55 -16.05 16.20 -18.13
CA ALA A 55 -15.92 14.74 -18.20
C ALA A 55 -14.53 14.24 -17.74
N LEU A 56 -13.47 14.99 -18.05
CA LEU A 56 -12.10 14.68 -17.62
C LEU A 56 -11.87 15.01 -16.14
N LEU A 57 -12.54 16.04 -15.63
CA LEU A 57 -12.41 16.55 -14.25
C LEU A 57 -13.21 15.73 -13.23
N ALA A 58 -14.44 15.33 -13.58
CA ALA A 58 -15.39 14.69 -12.66
C ALA A 58 -14.89 13.42 -11.94
N PRO A 59 -14.05 12.57 -12.56
CA PRO A 59 -13.49 11.42 -11.84
C PRO A 59 -12.52 11.80 -10.70
N HIS A 60 -12.04 13.04 -10.69
CA HIS A 60 -11.07 13.54 -9.72
C HIS A 60 -11.67 14.47 -8.67
N TYR A 61 -12.74 15.21 -9.00
CA TYR A 61 -13.31 16.27 -8.17
C TYR A 61 -14.83 16.23 -8.21
N GLN A 62 -15.47 16.55 -7.08
CA GLN A 62 -16.93 16.72 -6.97
C GLN A 62 -17.35 18.19 -6.82
N LEU A 63 -16.42 19.09 -6.49
CA LEU A 63 -16.68 20.51 -6.30
C LEU A 63 -15.70 21.33 -7.13
N LEU A 64 -16.22 22.25 -7.95
CA LEU A 64 -15.42 23.15 -8.76
C LEU A 64 -15.79 24.61 -8.53
N ARG A 65 -14.82 25.51 -8.72
CA ARG A 65 -15.03 26.96 -8.73
C ARG A 65 -14.77 27.51 -10.13
N THR A 66 -15.68 28.34 -10.61
CA THR A 66 -15.49 29.09 -11.86
C THR A 66 -15.36 30.58 -11.57
N TYR A 67 -14.83 31.35 -12.52
CA TYR A 67 -14.82 32.82 -12.44
C TYR A 67 -16.08 33.47 -13.02
N ARG A 68 -16.87 32.72 -13.79
CA ARG A 68 -18.10 33.19 -14.46
C ARG A 68 -19.15 32.07 -14.49
N PRO A 69 -20.46 32.39 -14.45
CA PRO A 69 -21.52 31.40 -14.61
C PRO A 69 -21.72 30.95 -16.06
N ALA A 70 -21.43 31.84 -17.03
CA ALA A 70 -21.48 31.55 -18.45
C ALA A 70 -20.23 32.05 -19.17
N PHE A 71 -19.70 31.22 -20.07
CA PHE A 71 -18.57 31.56 -20.92
C PHE A 71 -19.04 31.77 -22.36
N HIS A 72 -18.99 33.02 -22.84
CA HIS A 72 -19.47 33.45 -24.16
C HIS A 72 -20.87 32.93 -24.52
N GLY A 73 -21.81 33.01 -23.56
CA GLY A 73 -23.20 32.61 -23.73
C GLY A 73 -23.48 31.12 -23.51
N VAL A 74 -22.47 30.33 -23.12
CA VAL A 74 -22.65 28.92 -22.71
C VAL A 74 -22.68 28.85 -21.18
N ALA A 75 -23.82 28.44 -20.62
CA ALA A 75 -23.97 28.22 -19.18
C ALA A 75 -23.19 26.98 -18.73
N ILE A 76 -22.41 27.10 -17.65
CA ILE A 76 -21.57 26.01 -17.14
C ILE A 76 -22.39 25.04 -16.28
N THR A 77 -23.33 25.54 -15.47
CA THR A 77 -24.09 24.75 -14.50
C THR A 77 -24.83 23.55 -15.10
N PRO A 78 -25.54 23.66 -16.23
CA PRO A 78 -26.22 22.50 -16.83
C PRO A 78 -25.25 21.42 -17.32
N ILE A 79 -24.01 21.80 -17.68
CA ILE A 79 -22.97 20.86 -18.08
C ILE A 79 -22.41 20.17 -16.84
N ALA A 80 -22.10 20.92 -15.77
CA ALA A 80 -21.64 20.38 -14.50
C ALA A 80 -22.64 19.38 -13.88
N ALA A 81 -23.93 19.70 -13.93
CA ALA A 81 -24.99 18.83 -13.42
C ALA A 81 -25.04 17.44 -14.10
N ARG A 82 -24.60 17.31 -15.36
CA ARG A 82 -24.55 16.02 -16.07
C ARG A 82 -23.49 15.06 -15.52
N TYR A 83 -22.55 15.58 -14.73
CA TYR A 83 -21.44 14.83 -14.14
C TYR A 83 -21.51 14.83 -12.60
N ASP A 84 -22.68 15.15 -12.02
CA ASP A 84 -22.90 15.25 -10.57
C ASP A 84 -21.90 16.18 -9.85
N LEU A 85 -21.44 17.22 -10.55
CA LEU A 85 -20.52 18.22 -10.01
C LEU A 85 -21.28 19.34 -9.30
N HIS A 86 -20.79 19.73 -8.12
CA HIS A 86 -21.18 20.94 -7.42
C HIS A 86 -20.31 22.13 -7.85
N VAL A 87 -20.88 23.33 -7.83
CA VAL A 87 -20.22 24.53 -8.35
C VAL A 87 -20.29 25.73 -7.40
N TYR A 88 -19.14 26.37 -7.19
CA TYR A 88 -19.02 27.74 -6.70
C TYR A 88 -18.93 28.67 -7.92
N LEU A 89 -20.03 29.33 -8.27
CA LEU A 89 -20.11 30.18 -9.45
C LEU A 89 -19.48 31.55 -9.17
N GLY A 90 -18.44 31.92 -9.90
CA GLY A 90 -17.85 33.26 -9.81
C GLY A 90 -18.65 34.29 -10.60
N LEU A 91 -18.65 35.53 -10.13
CA LEU A 91 -19.14 36.71 -10.85
C LEU A 91 -18.04 37.76 -10.91
N ASP A 92 -17.52 38.02 -12.11
CA ASP A 92 -16.55 39.08 -12.37
C ASP A 92 -17.23 40.45 -12.35
N VAL A 93 -17.04 41.22 -11.28
CA VAL A 93 -17.68 42.54 -11.08
C VAL A 93 -17.14 43.63 -12.01
N GLY A 94 -15.99 43.41 -12.66
CA GLY A 94 -15.43 44.31 -13.66
C GLY A 94 -15.92 44.02 -15.09
N ALA A 95 -16.68 42.95 -15.29
CA ALA A 95 -17.11 42.53 -16.61
C ALA A 95 -18.13 43.50 -17.24
N ILE A 96 -17.93 43.82 -18.53
CA ILE A 96 -18.86 44.68 -19.30
C ILE A 96 -20.26 44.06 -19.38
N ASP A 97 -20.35 42.73 -19.34
CA ASP A 97 -21.59 41.96 -19.37
C ASP A 97 -22.05 41.50 -17.98
N TYR A 98 -21.64 42.20 -16.91
CA TYR A 98 -21.98 41.85 -15.51
C TYR A 98 -23.46 41.51 -15.31
N ASP A 99 -24.38 42.35 -15.79
CA ASP A 99 -25.83 42.12 -15.61
C ASP A 99 -26.30 40.82 -16.28
N LYS A 100 -25.73 40.47 -17.45
CA LYS A 100 -26.02 39.19 -18.12
C LYS A 100 -25.47 38.00 -17.36
N GLN A 101 -24.30 38.16 -16.72
CA GLN A 101 -23.73 37.11 -15.87
C GLN A 101 -24.58 36.93 -14.60
N VAL A 102 -25.12 38.01 -14.03
CA VAL A 102 -26.11 37.92 -12.93
C VAL A 102 -27.35 37.17 -13.37
N ASP A 103 -27.90 37.46 -14.55
CA ASP A 103 -29.06 36.72 -15.09
C ASP A 103 -28.75 35.22 -15.27
N ALA A 104 -27.54 34.87 -15.72
CA ALA A 104 -27.09 33.49 -15.84
C ALA A 104 -26.98 32.77 -14.49
N VAL A 105 -26.64 33.48 -13.40
CA VAL A 105 -26.70 32.91 -12.04
C VAL A 105 -28.15 32.62 -11.65
N ILE A 106 -29.08 33.55 -11.89
CA ILE A 106 -30.49 33.35 -11.56
C ILE A 106 -31.07 32.16 -12.35
N ASP A 107 -30.79 32.06 -13.64
CA ASP A 107 -31.20 30.92 -14.48
C ASP A 107 -30.61 29.60 -13.97
N ALA A 108 -29.33 29.58 -13.59
CA ALA A 108 -28.69 28.40 -13.00
C ALA A 108 -29.38 27.95 -11.70
N LEU A 109 -29.76 28.89 -10.84
CA LEU A 109 -30.46 28.59 -9.59
C LEU A 109 -31.92 28.16 -9.79
N GLN A 110 -32.58 28.65 -10.84
CA GLN A 110 -33.95 28.22 -11.18
C GLN A 110 -33.97 26.82 -11.78
N THR A 111 -32.97 26.50 -12.61
CA THR A 111 -32.95 25.26 -13.40
C THR A 111 -32.18 24.12 -12.72
N HIS A 112 -31.12 24.43 -11.98
CA HIS A 112 -30.22 23.46 -11.35
C HIS A 112 -29.84 23.89 -9.92
N PRO A 113 -30.82 24.17 -9.03
CA PRO A 113 -30.55 24.71 -7.69
C PRO A 113 -29.63 23.83 -6.85
N SER A 114 -29.69 22.50 -6.99
CA SER A 114 -28.88 21.55 -6.23
C SER A 114 -27.42 21.44 -6.70
N THR A 115 -27.09 22.02 -7.87
CA THR A 115 -25.75 22.00 -8.46
C THR A 115 -24.91 23.19 -7.99
N VAL A 116 -25.54 24.26 -7.47
CA VAL A 116 -24.86 25.50 -7.08
C VAL A 116 -24.80 25.58 -5.56
N ASP A 117 -23.60 25.49 -4.99
CA ASP A 117 -23.43 25.54 -3.54
C ASP A 117 -23.19 26.98 -3.04
N ALA A 118 -22.51 27.79 -3.85
CA ALA A 118 -22.22 29.19 -3.54
C ALA A 118 -22.03 30.05 -4.79
N ILE A 119 -22.19 31.36 -4.63
CA ILE A 119 -21.88 32.37 -5.64
C ILE A 119 -20.81 33.31 -5.09
N ILE A 120 -19.67 33.41 -5.78
CA ILE A 120 -18.54 34.26 -5.37
C ILE A 120 -18.55 35.53 -6.21
N VAL A 121 -19.05 36.63 -5.64
CA VAL A 121 -19.15 37.95 -6.25
C VAL A 121 -17.81 38.68 -6.11
N GLY A 122 -17.06 38.76 -7.20
CA GLY A 122 -15.72 39.34 -7.23
C GLY A 122 -14.63 38.38 -6.71
N SER A 123 -13.48 38.45 -7.37
CA SER A 123 -12.21 37.83 -6.96
C SER A 123 -11.12 38.90 -7.12
N ASP A 124 -10.46 39.27 -6.03
CA ASP A 124 -9.43 40.34 -5.97
C ASP A 124 -9.91 41.70 -6.52
N SER A 125 -11.23 41.90 -6.48
CA SER A 125 -11.90 42.98 -7.20
C SER A 125 -11.87 44.32 -6.50
N LEU A 126 -11.45 44.39 -5.24
CA LEU A 126 -11.32 45.68 -4.53
C LEU A 126 -10.18 46.56 -5.09
N GLN A 127 -9.35 46.00 -5.98
CA GLN A 127 -8.40 46.76 -6.79
C GLN A 127 -9.08 47.51 -7.96
N VAL A 128 -10.31 47.12 -8.32
CA VAL A 128 -11.02 47.58 -9.53
C VAL A 128 -12.33 48.31 -9.19
N VAL A 129 -13.01 47.91 -8.11
CA VAL A 129 -14.25 48.54 -7.64
C VAL A 129 -14.12 48.98 -6.18
N SER A 130 -14.90 49.99 -5.77
CA SER A 130 -14.95 50.40 -4.36
C SER A 130 -15.65 49.36 -3.49
N THR A 131 -15.33 49.32 -2.20
CA THR A 131 -16.02 48.49 -1.20
C THR A 131 -17.54 48.67 -1.23
N ALA A 132 -18.00 49.92 -1.36
CA ALA A 132 -19.43 50.23 -1.38
C ALA A 132 -20.12 49.67 -2.64
N ASP A 133 -19.44 49.70 -3.79
CA ASP A 133 -19.95 49.12 -5.04
C ASP A 133 -20.03 47.59 -4.95
N LEU A 134 -19.00 46.93 -4.40
CA LEU A 134 -19.00 45.48 -4.20
C LEU A 134 -20.12 45.02 -3.25
N VAL A 135 -20.29 45.69 -2.10
CA VAL A 135 -21.36 45.40 -1.15
C VAL A 135 -22.74 45.60 -1.79
N SER A 136 -22.95 46.71 -2.48
CA SER A 136 -24.21 47.00 -3.19
C SER A 136 -24.56 45.90 -4.20
N ARG A 137 -23.57 45.42 -4.95
CA ARG A 137 -23.74 44.31 -5.91
C ARG A 137 -24.11 42.99 -5.24
N ILE A 138 -23.48 42.66 -4.11
CA ILE A 138 -23.79 41.46 -3.32
C ILE A 138 -25.23 41.53 -2.77
N GLU A 139 -25.63 42.67 -2.23
CA GLU A 139 -26.99 42.90 -1.70
C GLU A 139 -28.06 42.86 -2.79
N ALA A 140 -27.76 43.44 -3.96
CA ALA A 140 -28.64 43.39 -5.12
C ALA A 140 -28.83 41.94 -5.60
N LEU A 141 -27.76 41.16 -5.73
CA LEU A 141 -27.85 39.75 -6.07
C LEU A 141 -28.62 38.96 -5.02
N ARG A 142 -28.35 39.19 -3.73
CA ARG A 142 -29.07 38.53 -2.62
C ARG A 142 -30.58 38.76 -2.73
N SER A 143 -30.99 39.99 -3.02
CA SER A 143 -32.39 40.36 -3.20
C SER A 143 -33.02 39.65 -4.40
N ARG A 144 -32.31 39.53 -5.51
CA ARG A 144 -32.76 38.77 -6.69
C ARG A 144 -32.87 37.28 -6.40
N VAL A 145 -31.86 36.65 -5.78
CA VAL A 145 -31.89 35.23 -5.42
C VAL A 145 -33.10 34.92 -4.52
N GLN A 146 -33.39 35.78 -3.54
CA GLN A 146 -34.53 35.60 -2.62
C GLN A 146 -35.90 35.79 -3.28
N SER A 147 -36.01 36.66 -4.29
CA SER A 147 -37.29 36.98 -4.93
C SER A 147 -37.58 36.17 -6.19
N GLU A 148 -36.54 35.71 -6.90
CA GLU A 148 -36.65 35.06 -8.21
C GLU A 148 -36.38 33.55 -8.15
N THR A 149 -35.89 33.01 -7.03
CA THR A 149 -35.49 31.59 -6.93
C THR A 149 -35.97 30.94 -5.63
N SER A 150 -36.08 29.61 -5.60
CA SER A 150 -36.32 28.83 -4.39
C SER A 150 -35.03 28.39 -3.68
N ALA A 151 -33.86 28.84 -4.15
CA ALA A 151 -32.55 28.36 -3.72
C ALA A 151 -32.06 29.03 -2.42
N SER A 152 -32.86 28.95 -1.35
CA SER A 152 -32.57 29.60 -0.06
C SER A 152 -31.34 29.04 0.67
N HIS A 153 -30.75 27.94 0.17
CA HIS A 153 -29.58 27.30 0.73
C HIS A 153 -28.26 27.87 0.18
N VAL A 154 -28.30 28.62 -0.92
CA VAL A 154 -27.10 29.09 -1.63
C VAL A 154 -26.44 30.22 -0.87
N LYS A 155 -25.14 30.09 -0.66
CA LYS A 155 -24.33 31.11 0.02
C LYS A 155 -23.82 32.16 -0.98
N LEU A 156 -23.79 33.43 -0.57
CA LEU A 156 -23.14 34.48 -1.35
C LEU A 156 -21.80 34.83 -0.71
N GLY A 157 -20.75 34.91 -1.51
CA GLY A 157 -19.39 35.15 -1.08
C GLY A 157 -18.68 36.23 -1.89
N THR A 158 -17.45 36.53 -1.50
CA THR A 158 -16.46 37.21 -2.33
C THR A 158 -15.08 36.61 -2.04
N ALA A 159 -14.12 36.76 -2.95
CA ALA A 159 -12.75 36.32 -2.74
C ALA A 159 -11.77 37.49 -2.85
N GLN A 160 -10.82 37.61 -1.92
CA GLN A 160 -9.75 38.61 -1.96
C GLN A 160 -8.43 37.99 -1.49
N HIS A 161 -7.32 38.66 -1.81
CA HIS A 161 -5.98 38.33 -1.33
C HIS A 161 -5.93 38.21 0.20
N LEU A 162 -5.23 37.19 0.69
CA LEU A 162 -5.00 36.97 2.12
C LEU A 162 -4.42 38.22 2.80
N GLU A 163 -3.52 38.93 2.12
CA GLU A 163 -2.85 40.11 2.64
C GLU A 163 -3.84 41.26 2.86
N ASP A 164 -4.86 41.41 2.01
CA ASP A 164 -5.88 42.46 2.16
C ASP A 164 -6.78 42.17 3.36
N TRP A 165 -7.15 40.89 3.57
CA TRP A 165 -7.92 40.46 4.73
C TRP A 165 -7.19 40.72 6.06
N LEU A 166 -5.86 40.62 6.06
CA LEU A 166 -5.03 40.85 7.24
C LEU A 166 -4.54 42.30 7.39
N ASN A 167 -4.75 43.16 6.39
CA ASN A 167 -4.21 44.52 6.38
C ASN A 167 -4.99 45.44 7.34
N PRO A 168 -4.37 45.98 8.41
CA PRO A 168 -5.06 46.85 9.36
C PRO A 168 -5.62 48.13 8.74
N LEU A 169 -4.98 48.63 7.66
CA LEU A 169 -5.43 49.82 6.92
C LEU A 169 -6.71 49.57 6.13
N LEU A 170 -7.01 48.32 5.80
CA LEU A 170 -8.22 47.91 5.08
C LEU A 170 -9.29 47.33 6.01
N SER A 171 -9.05 47.25 7.32
CA SER A 171 -9.93 46.59 8.29
C SER A 171 -11.39 47.07 8.24
N ALA A 172 -11.64 48.37 8.12
CA ALA A 172 -12.99 48.92 7.98
C ALA A 172 -13.67 48.45 6.68
N ASN A 173 -12.93 48.40 5.58
CA ASN A 173 -13.42 47.93 4.30
C ASN A 173 -13.69 46.42 4.34
N MET A 174 -12.74 45.63 4.83
CA MET A 174 -12.87 44.17 4.91
C MET A 174 -14.01 43.75 5.85
N SER A 175 -14.22 44.46 6.96
CA SER A 175 -15.36 44.21 7.86
C SER A 175 -16.70 44.50 7.18
N ALA A 176 -16.78 45.57 6.38
CA ALA A 176 -18.00 45.89 5.61
C ALA A 176 -18.29 44.82 4.55
N VAL A 177 -17.25 44.29 3.89
CA VAL A 177 -17.39 43.18 2.95
C VAL A 177 -17.82 41.90 3.65
N GLU A 178 -17.17 41.51 4.75
CA GLU A 178 -17.51 40.32 5.53
C GLU A 178 -18.96 40.34 6.00
N ALA A 179 -19.46 41.50 6.43
CA ALA A 179 -20.83 41.66 6.88
C ALA A 179 -21.86 41.39 5.76
N ALA A 180 -21.51 41.64 4.49
CA ALA A 180 -22.39 41.45 3.34
C ALA A 180 -22.45 39.99 2.83
N VAL A 181 -21.48 39.15 3.21
CA VAL A 181 -21.29 37.80 2.65
C VAL A 181 -21.48 36.68 3.67
N ASP A 182 -21.86 35.51 3.16
CA ASP A 182 -21.90 34.23 3.85
C ASP A 182 -20.56 33.46 3.71
N VAL A 183 -19.76 33.80 2.68
CA VAL A 183 -18.43 33.22 2.42
C VAL A 183 -17.38 34.33 2.27
N VAL A 184 -16.37 34.29 3.14
CA VAL A 184 -15.15 35.08 3.07
C VAL A 184 -14.09 34.23 2.37
N GLY A 185 -13.91 34.48 1.07
CA GLY A 185 -12.97 33.80 0.22
C GLY A 185 -11.56 34.37 0.34
N VAL A 186 -10.58 33.50 0.55
CA VAL A 186 -9.18 33.84 0.73
C VAL A 186 -8.37 33.26 -0.42
N ASN A 187 -7.77 34.12 -1.22
CA ASN A 187 -6.82 33.75 -2.27
C ASN A 187 -5.40 33.85 -1.71
N TYR A 188 -4.63 32.76 -1.74
CA TYR A 188 -3.24 32.77 -1.28
C TYR A 188 -2.40 31.74 -2.01
N PHE A 189 -1.22 32.16 -2.48
CA PHE A 189 -0.27 31.32 -3.19
C PHE A 189 1.06 31.30 -2.42
N PRO A 190 1.24 30.36 -1.47
CA PRO A 190 2.40 30.35 -0.59
C PRO A 190 3.74 30.39 -1.34
N GLY A 191 3.84 29.74 -2.50
CA GLY A 191 5.07 29.73 -3.31
C GLY A 191 5.52 31.10 -3.84
N ARG A 192 4.68 32.15 -3.73
CA ARG A 192 5.06 33.54 -4.06
C ARG A 192 5.59 34.31 -2.83
N ASP A 193 5.48 33.75 -1.63
CA ASP A 193 5.99 34.33 -0.39
C ASP A 193 7.50 34.03 -0.24
N ALA A 194 8.27 35.03 0.17
CA ALA A 194 9.71 34.90 0.36
C ALA A 194 10.09 33.91 1.48
N ASN A 195 9.17 33.62 2.40
CA ASN A 195 9.38 32.70 3.52
C ASN A 195 8.86 31.29 3.24
N PHE A 196 8.48 30.97 2.00
CA PHE A 196 8.00 29.66 1.63
C PHE A 196 9.08 28.59 1.75
N ASP A 197 8.73 27.45 2.35
CA ASP A 197 9.57 26.27 2.44
C ASP A 197 8.83 25.07 1.86
N ILE A 198 9.42 24.42 0.87
CA ILE A 198 8.81 23.25 0.20
C ILE A 198 8.87 21.99 1.08
N ASP A 199 9.71 21.96 2.11
CA ASP A 199 9.75 20.87 3.08
C ASP A 199 8.59 20.97 4.10
N ASP A 200 7.96 22.15 4.24
CA ASP A 200 6.70 22.36 4.98
C ASP A 200 5.71 23.24 4.18
N PRO A 201 5.11 22.70 3.08
CA PRO A 201 4.39 23.49 2.08
C PRO A 201 3.17 24.25 2.60
N VAL A 202 2.61 23.83 3.74
CA VAL A 202 1.39 24.42 4.32
C VAL A 202 1.69 25.30 5.55
N ALA A 203 2.97 25.46 5.93
CA ALA A 203 3.38 26.26 7.10
C ALA A 203 2.82 27.68 7.10
N LEU A 204 2.90 28.37 5.96
CA LEU A 204 2.41 29.74 5.84
C LEU A 204 0.89 29.83 5.98
N ILE A 205 0.16 28.85 5.46
CA ILE A 205 -1.30 28.75 5.66
C ILE A 205 -1.59 28.50 7.16
N ASN A 206 -0.85 27.59 7.80
CA ASN A 206 -0.95 27.32 9.23
C ASN A 206 -0.68 28.56 10.10
N GLY A 207 0.24 29.42 9.67
CA GLY A 207 0.57 30.67 10.36
C GLY A 207 -0.49 31.77 10.18
N HIS A 208 -1.02 31.93 8.96
CA HIS A 208 -1.95 33.01 8.64
C HIS A 208 -3.42 32.69 8.97
N TRP A 209 -3.84 31.43 8.87
CA TRP A 209 -5.24 31.05 9.07
C TRP A 209 -5.80 31.38 10.46
N PRO A 210 -5.05 31.16 11.57
CA PRO A 210 -5.52 31.58 12.90
C PRO A 210 -5.69 33.09 13.03
N LEU A 211 -4.90 33.89 12.30
CA LEU A 211 -5.03 35.35 12.29
C LEU A 211 -6.33 35.77 11.59
N LEU A 212 -6.67 35.12 10.48
CA LEU A 212 -7.95 35.31 9.80
C LEU A 212 -9.13 34.92 10.71
N GLN A 213 -9.02 33.79 11.42
CA GLN A 213 -10.04 33.33 12.37
C GLN A 213 -10.22 34.26 13.59
N ALA A 214 -9.20 35.04 13.94
CA ALA A 214 -9.30 36.05 14.98
C ALA A 214 -10.05 37.31 14.53
N LEU A 215 -10.07 37.60 13.22
CA LEU A 215 -10.70 38.78 12.64
C LEU A 215 -12.11 38.51 12.10
N TYR A 216 -12.35 37.32 11.55
CA TYR A 216 -13.57 36.98 10.85
C TYR A 216 -14.16 35.65 11.33
N PRO A 217 -15.49 35.45 11.25
CA PRO A 217 -16.13 34.20 11.66
C PRO A 217 -15.56 33.00 10.89
N SER A 218 -15.04 32.02 11.62
CA SER A 218 -14.46 30.79 11.04
C SER A 218 -15.44 30.02 10.16
N THR A 219 -16.75 30.15 10.40
CA THR A 219 -17.82 29.54 9.60
C THR A 219 -17.99 30.15 8.20
N LYS A 220 -17.41 31.34 7.97
CA LYS A 220 -17.44 32.02 6.67
C LYS A 220 -16.16 31.83 5.87
N LEU A 221 -15.03 31.55 6.53
CA LEU A 221 -13.72 31.48 5.87
C LEU A 221 -13.61 30.26 4.93
N THR A 222 -13.13 30.50 3.71
CA THR A 222 -12.92 29.48 2.66
C THR A 222 -11.66 29.86 1.87
N ILE A 223 -10.74 28.92 1.64
CA ILE A 223 -9.61 29.13 0.72
C ILE A 223 -10.16 29.03 -0.70
N THR A 224 -10.34 30.14 -1.36
CA THR A 224 -10.97 30.16 -2.68
C THR A 224 -9.97 29.90 -3.80
N GLU A 225 -8.66 30.10 -3.56
CA GLU A 225 -7.57 29.75 -4.48
C GLU A 225 -6.28 29.48 -3.70
N THR A 226 -5.64 28.36 -3.99
CA THR A 226 -4.24 28.11 -3.62
C THR A 226 -3.60 27.06 -4.52
N GLY A 227 -2.29 27.15 -4.77
CA GLY A 227 -1.61 26.24 -5.69
C GLY A 227 -0.11 26.52 -5.75
N TYR A 228 0.60 25.73 -6.57
CA TYR A 228 2.04 25.88 -6.78
C TYR A 228 2.41 25.76 -8.27
N PRO A 229 3.31 26.58 -8.81
CA PRO A 229 3.73 26.50 -10.21
C PRO A 229 4.33 25.14 -10.57
N THR A 230 3.88 24.55 -11.67
CA THR A 230 4.36 23.25 -12.19
C THR A 230 5.65 23.34 -13.01
N ALA A 231 6.32 24.50 -13.04
CA ALA A 231 7.67 24.61 -13.58
C ALA A 231 8.63 23.63 -12.88
N SER A 232 8.42 23.40 -11.58
CA SER A 232 8.95 22.26 -10.84
C SER A 232 7.81 21.28 -10.57
N LEU A 233 7.73 20.21 -11.37
CA LEU A 233 6.68 19.20 -11.22
C LEU A 233 6.77 18.47 -9.87
N ALA A 234 7.98 18.30 -9.35
CA ALA A 234 8.22 17.70 -8.04
C ALA A 234 7.63 18.56 -6.93
N ASP A 235 7.93 19.86 -6.90
CA ASP A 235 7.46 20.77 -5.86
C ASP A 235 5.95 21.00 -5.95
N ALA A 236 5.41 21.12 -7.18
CA ALA A 236 3.96 21.19 -7.37
C ALA A 236 3.25 19.92 -6.86
N THR A 237 3.85 18.75 -7.05
CA THR A 237 3.33 17.48 -6.52
C THR A 237 3.43 17.44 -4.99
N THR A 238 4.54 17.91 -4.41
CA THR A 238 4.73 18.01 -2.96
C THR A 238 3.69 18.94 -2.34
N TYR A 239 3.51 20.14 -2.91
CA TYR A 239 2.54 21.12 -2.44
C TYR A 239 1.10 20.60 -2.60
N PHE A 240 0.73 20.04 -3.76
CA PHE A 240 -0.59 19.47 -3.99
C PHE A 240 -0.94 18.40 -2.95
N ASN A 241 -0.01 17.47 -2.69
CA ASN A 241 -0.22 16.43 -1.70
C ASN A 241 -0.31 17.00 -0.28
N ALA A 242 0.53 17.97 0.09
CA ALA A 242 0.47 18.62 1.39
C ALA A 242 -0.86 19.37 1.60
N PHE A 243 -1.32 20.12 0.59
CA PHE A 243 -2.61 20.82 0.66
C PHE A 243 -3.79 19.85 0.74
N LYS A 244 -3.82 18.83 -0.13
CA LYS A 244 -4.84 17.77 -0.12
C LYS A 244 -4.95 17.05 1.23
N HIS A 245 -3.85 16.93 1.97
CA HIS A 245 -3.80 16.28 3.28
C HIS A 245 -3.90 17.23 4.47
N SER A 246 -4.02 18.54 4.22
CA SER A 246 -4.17 19.56 5.27
C SER A 246 -5.62 19.66 5.78
N ALA A 247 -5.81 20.27 6.94
CA ALA A 247 -7.14 20.60 7.48
C ALA A 247 -7.93 21.58 6.59
N TYR A 248 -7.26 22.24 5.64
CA TYR A 248 -7.85 23.24 4.76
C TYR A 248 -8.42 22.66 3.48
N ALA A 249 -8.12 21.40 3.14
CA ALA A 249 -8.68 20.74 1.97
C ALA A 249 -10.22 20.76 1.99
N ALA A 250 -10.83 20.68 3.18
CA ALA A 250 -12.28 20.74 3.35
C ALA A 250 -12.90 22.10 3.08
N LEU A 251 -12.07 23.14 3.12
CA LEU A 251 -12.47 24.52 3.06
C LEU A 251 -11.92 25.19 1.79
N GLY A 252 -11.31 24.43 0.89
CA GLY A 252 -10.30 24.97 -0.01
C GLY A 252 -10.38 24.52 -1.46
N PHE A 253 -10.01 25.40 -2.38
CA PHE A 253 -9.92 25.14 -3.82
C PHE A 253 -8.46 25.15 -4.29
N TYR A 254 -8.02 24.09 -4.96
CA TYR A 254 -6.73 24.04 -5.64
C TYR A 254 -6.79 24.78 -6.98
N TYR A 255 -5.83 25.67 -7.23
CA TYR A 255 -5.63 26.41 -8.46
C TYR A 255 -4.48 25.76 -9.24
N ALA A 256 -4.73 25.10 -10.39
CA ALA A 256 -6.02 24.90 -11.08
C ALA A 256 -6.06 23.56 -11.84
N PHE A 257 -7.19 23.19 -12.43
CA PHE A 257 -7.28 21.92 -13.17
C PHE A 257 -6.46 21.92 -14.47
N PHE A 258 -6.55 22.98 -15.28
CA PHE A 258 -5.79 23.15 -16.53
C PHE A 258 -4.79 24.30 -16.45
N ASP A 259 -3.74 24.27 -17.26
CA ASP A 259 -2.90 25.45 -17.52
C ASP A 259 -3.66 26.50 -18.33
N ARG A 260 -3.33 27.77 -18.14
CA ARG A 260 -3.83 28.87 -18.98
C ARG A 260 -3.12 28.95 -20.34
N GLN A 261 -3.77 29.59 -21.32
CA GLN A 261 -3.15 29.89 -22.62
C GLN A 261 -2.08 30.98 -22.50
N LEU A 262 -1.01 30.89 -23.29
CA LEU A 262 0.14 31.83 -23.34
C LEU A 262 -0.19 33.31 -23.68
N ARG A 263 -1.45 33.65 -23.99
CA ARG A 263 -1.90 35.02 -24.34
C ARG A 263 -2.96 35.56 -23.40
N ASP A 264 -3.12 34.98 -22.22
CA ASP A 264 -4.09 35.48 -21.24
C ASP A 264 -3.75 36.93 -20.82
N PRO A 265 -4.68 37.90 -21.02
CA PRO A 265 -4.51 39.29 -20.61
C PRO A 265 -4.29 39.50 -19.10
N SER A 266 -4.62 38.51 -18.26
CA SER A 266 -4.46 38.57 -16.80
C SER A 266 -3.01 38.46 -16.31
N GLY A 267 -2.07 38.07 -17.19
CA GLY A 267 -0.64 38.09 -16.89
C GLY A 267 -0.10 36.92 -16.05
N ASP A 268 -0.92 35.90 -15.75
CA ASP A 268 -0.46 34.66 -15.10
C ASP A 268 0.35 33.81 -16.10
N VAL A 269 1.67 34.02 -16.14
CA VAL A 269 2.60 33.29 -17.01
C VAL A 269 3.08 31.96 -16.39
N ASP A 270 2.49 31.55 -15.28
CA ASP A 270 2.92 30.39 -14.52
C ASP A 270 1.97 29.21 -14.77
N ALA A 271 2.51 28.08 -15.22
CA ALA A 271 1.75 26.87 -15.44
C ALA A 271 1.32 26.25 -14.09
N TYR A 272 0.11 26.53 -13.57
CA TYR A 272 -0.42 25.96 -12.31
C TYR A 272 -1.28 24.69 -12.51
N GLY A 273 -1.62 24.36 -13.75
CA GLY A 273 -2.57 23.30 -14.07
C GLY A 273 -2.11 21.90 -13.67
N LEU A 274 -3.02 21.09 -13.15
CA LEU A 274 -2.82 19.63 -12.98
C LEU A 274 -2.75 18.90 -14.33
N TYR A 275 -3.41 19.48 -15.34
CA TYR A 275 -3.36 19.14 -16.74
C TYR A 275 -2.75 20.30 -17.54
N THR A 276 -2.13 19.98 -18.68
CA THR A 276 -1.69 20.98 -19.63
C THR A 276 -2.87 21.71 -20.26
N VAL A 277 -2.58 22.80 -20.97
CA VAL A 277 -3.54 23.60 -21.73
C VAL A 277 -4.41 22.77 -22.70
N ASP A 278 -3.85 21.67 -23.23
CA ASP A 278 -4.50 20.74 -24.16
C ASP A 278 -5.17 19.53 -23.48
N GLY A 279 -5.24 19.51 -22.13
CA GLY A 279 -5.83 18.41 -21.38
C GLY A 279 -4.94 17.16 -21.27
N THR A 280 -3.62 17.30 -21.39
CA THR A 280 -2.68 16.20 -21.10
C THR A 280 -2.33 16.17 -19.61
N SER A 281 -2.44 15.02 -18.95
CA SER A 281 -2.12 14.90 -17.51
C SER A 281 -0.65 15.20 -17.25
N LYS A 282 -0.37 16.03 -16.24
CA LYS A 282 1.00 16.23 -15.73
C LYS A 282 1.42 15.20 -14.69
N LYS A 283 0.58 14.19 -14.44
CA LYS A 283 0.82 13.10 -13.47
C LYS A 283 0.96 13.55 -12.01
N ILE A 284 0.41 14.73 -11.69
CA ILE A 284 0.19 15.17 -10.30
C ILE A 284 -1.02 14.44 -9.72
N LEU A 285 -2.07 14.28 -10.55
CA LEU A 285 -3.22 13.43 -10.26
C LEU A 285 -2.93 11.97 -10.63
N PRO A 286 -3.51 10.99 -9.93
CA PRO A 286 -3.34 9.58 -10.23
C PRO A 286 -3.84 9.22 -11.65
N ASP A 287 -3.15 8.29 -12.31
CA ASP A 287 -3.51 7.83 -13.65
C ASP A 287 -4.79 6.97 -13.62
N LEU A 288 -5.89 7.51 -14.13
CA LEU A 288 -7.18 6.82 -14.15
C LEU A 288 -7.22 5.65 -15.13
N ASN A 289 -6.34 5.56 -16.13
CA ASN A 289 -6.29 4.39 -17.02
C ASN A 289 -5.66 3.17 -16.34
N ALA A 290 -4.80 3.41 -15.33
CA ALA A 290 -4.35 2.38 -14.42
C ALA A 290 -5.47 1.94 -13.44
N VAL A 291 -6.46 2.81 -13.19
CA VAL A 291 -7.61 2.55 -12.30
C VAL A 291 -8.81 1.93 -13.06
N GLN A 292 -9.05 2.32 -14.32
CA GLN A 292 -10.15 1.82 -15.15
C GLN A 292 -9.93 0.40 -15.67
N ASN A 293 -8.68 -0.04 -15.83
CA ASN A 293 -8.38 -1.45 -16.11
C ASN A 293 -8.62 -2.38 -14.91
N GLU A 294 -8.90 -1.84 -13.72
CA GLU A 294 -9.34 -2.60 -12.54
C GLU A 294 -10.87 -2.49 -12.27
N SER A 295 -11.60 -1.65 -13.01
CA SER A 295 -13.02 -1.35 -12.76
C SER A 295 -14.02 -2.37 -13.34
N ALA A 296 -13.53 -3.44 -13.98
CA ALA A 296 -14.39 -4.46 -14.59
C ALA A 296 -14.85 -5.57 -13.62
N VAL A 297 -14.47 -5.55 -12.34
CA VAL A 297 -14.57 -6.79 -11.55
C VAL A 297 -15.85 -6.94 -10.73
N PHE A 298 -16.51 -5.90 -10.17
CA PHE A 298 -17.80 -6.13 -9.47
C PHE A 298 -18.73 -4.90 -9.47
N SER A 299 -19.95 -5.05 -10.01
CA SER A 299 -21.05 -4.05 -9.95
C SER A 299 -22.23 -4.51 -9.07
N SER A 300 -22.08 -5.62 -8.32
CA SER A 300 -23.11 -6.15 -7.41
C SER A 300 -22.48 -6.81 -6.17
N VAL A 301 -23.19 -6.74 -5.03
CA VAL A 301 -22.79 -7.43 -3.80
C VAL A 301 -23.10 -8.92 -3.88
N VAL A 302 -22.17 -9.75 -3.42
CA VAL A 302 -22.32 -11.21 -3.34
C VAL A 302 -22.64 -11.59 -1.90
N ALA A 303 -23.81 -12.18 -1.69
CA ALA A 303 -24.30 -12.52 -0.35
C ALA A 303 -23.43 -13.60 0.32
N GLY A 304 -22.84 -13.26 1.45
CA GLY A 304 -22.08 -14.14 2.33
C GLY A 304 -22.54 -14.03 3.79
N ALA A 305 -22.08 -14.96 4.62
CA ALA A 305 -22.31 -14.91 6.07
C ALA A 305 -21.11 -15.41 6.86
N CYS A 306 -20.97 -14.88 8.07
CA CYS A 306 -20.04 -15.38 9.07
C CYS A 306 -20.57 -16.68 9.69
N TYR A 307 -19.65 -17.56 10.06
CA TYR A 307 -19.96 -18.85 10.66
C TYR A 307 -19.04 -19.16 11.84
N SER A 308 -19.65 -19.72 12.88
CA SER A 308 -18.99 -20.45 13.94
C SER A 308 -19.90 -21.60 14.40
N PRO A 309 -19.34 -22.73 14.87
CA PRO A 309 -20.12 -23.85 15.37
C PRO A 309 -20.61 -23.65 16.81
N PHE A 310 -20.54 -22.44 17.37
CA PHE A 310 -20.80 -22.22 18.80
C PHE A 310 -22.27 -22.49 19.18
N HIS A 311 -23.17 -22.49 18.20
CA HIS A 311 -24.57 -22.88 18.40
C HIS A 311 -24.75 -24.38 18.65
N LEU A 312 -23.80 -25.22 18.21
CA LEU A 312 -23.93 -26.67 18.28
C LEU A 312 -23.70 -27.17 19.71
N ASP A 313 -24.55 -28.08 20.18
CA ASP A 313 -24.35 -28.80 21.45
C ASP A 313 -23.06 -29.63 21.48
N SER A 314 -22.54 -30.00 20.30
CA SER A 314 -21.25 -30.67 20.13
C SER A 314 -20.05 -29.74 20.36
N TYR A 315 -20.26 -28.41 20.40
CA TYR A 315 -19.20 -27.46 20.70
C TYR A 315 -19.06 -27.24 22.22
N PRO A 316 -17.87 -27.47 22.81
CA PRO A 316 -17.70 -27.52 24.27
C PRO A 316 -17.52 -26.13 24.92
N LEU A 317 -18.49 -25.21 24.75
CA LEU A 317 -18.42 -23.86 25.34
C LEU A 317 -18.16 -23.85 26.86
N ASN A 318 -18.66 -24.88 27.57
CA ASN A 318 -18.54 -25.04 29.02
C ASN A 318 -17.83 -26.35 29.41
N GLY A 319 -16.98 -26.90 28.54
CA GLY A 319 -16.22 -28.13 28.81
C GLY A 319 -17.00 -29.44 28.63
N VAL A 320 -18.24 -29.38 28.15
CA VAL A 320 -19.08 -30.54 27.83
C VAL A 320 -19.46 -30.48 26.36
N ALA A 321 -19.15 -31.55 25.60
CA ALA A 321 -19.56 -31.71 24.22
C ALA A 321 -20.52 -32.90 24.09
N HIS A 322 -21.60 -32.73 23.33
CA HIS A 322 -22.54 -33.80 23.02
C HIS A 322 -22.53 -34.10 21.51
N GLY A 323 -22.13 -35.32 21.14
CA GLY A 323 -22.10 -35.74 19.73
C GLY A 323 -20.83 -35.32 18.99
N SER A 324 -20.88 -35.36 17.65
CA SER A 324 -19.73 -35.13 16.79
C SER A 324 -19.74 -33.71 16.22
N LEU A 325 -18.74 -32.90 16.59
CA LEU A 325 -18.58 -31.53 16.09
C LEU A 325 -18.44 -31.49 14.57
N ALA A 326 -17.68 -32.41 13.98
CA ALA A 326 -17.53 -32.49 12.53
C ALA A 326 -18.86 -32.79 11.82
N ALA A 327 -19.71 -33.64 12.40
CA ALA A 327 -21.02 -33.95 11.83
C ALA A 327 -22.00 -32.76 11.95
N GLY A 328 -21.99 -32.05 13.08
CA GLY A 328 -22.80 -30.84 13.25
C GLY A 328 -22.38 -29.73 12.27
N MET A 329 -21.08 -29.48 12.16
CA MET A 329 -20.54 -28.53 11.17
C MET A 329 -20.92 -28.91 9.74
N ASP A 330 -20.88 -30.20 9.38
CA ASP A 330 -21.30 -30.66 8.06
C ASP A 330 -22.78 -30.37 7.77
N GLN A 331 -23.66 -30.57 8.75
CA GLN A 331 -25.08 -30.22 8.65
C GLN A 331 -25.29 -28.71 8.49
N ASP A 332 -24.52 -27.90 9.21
CA ASP A 332 -24.58 -26.44 9.08
C ASP A 332 -24.23 -25.99 7.66
N PHE A 333 -23.13 -26.51 7.08
CA PHE A 333 -22.74 -26.18 5.72
C PHE A 333 -23.76 -26.66 4.66
N GLU A 334 -24.44 -27.79 4.89
CA GLU A 334 -25.57 -28.26 4.07
C GLU A 334 -26.78 -27.30 4.10
N ILE A 335 -26.99 -26.59 5.22
CA ILE A 335 -28.00 -25.55 5.34
C ILE A 335 -27.51 -24.27 4.63
N MET A 336 -26.31 -23.80 4.97
CA MET A 336 -25.75 -22.53 4.52
C MET A 336 -25.69 -22.40 2.99
N LYS A 337 -25.33 -23.49 2.28
CA LYS A 337 -25.22 -23.48 0.81
C LYS A 337 -26.50 -23.07 0.07
N LYS A 338 -27.66 -23.12 0.74
CA LYS A 338 -28.96 -22.73 0.17
C LYS A 338 -29.20 -21.22 0.21
N TYR A 339 -28.41 -20.48 0.99
CA TYR A 339 -28.73 -19.11 1.38
C TYR A 339 -27.57 -18.12 1.16
N VAL A 340 -26.34 -18.61 1.05
CA VAL A 340 -25.16 -17.76 0.82
C VAL A 340 -24.25 -18.33 -0.25
N ALA A 341 -23.61 -17.44 -0.99
CA ALA A 341 -22.64 -17.77 -2.03
C ALA A 341 -21.25 -18.12 -1.45
N VAL A 342 -20.96 -17.62 -0.24
CA VAL A 342 -19.65 -17.74 0.39
C VAL A 342 -19.80 -17.65 1.92
N VAL A 343 -18.94 -18.37 2.63
CA VAL A 343 -18.92 -18.37 4.10
C VAL A 343 -17.59 -17.84 4.61
N ARG A 344 -17.63 -16.97 5.62
CA ARG A 344 -16.45 -16.53 6.36
C ARG A 344 -16.40 -17.22 7.72
N THR A 345 -15.22 -17.70 8.11
CA THR A 345 -14.99 -18.22 9.47
C THR A 345 -14.01 -17.36 10.23
N TYR A 346 -14.00 -17.49 11.55
CA TYR A 346 -13.03 -16.84 12.44
C TYR A 346 -11.79 -17.71 12.69
N TYR A 347 -11.98 -19.02 12.61
CA TYR A 347 -10.96 -20.04 12.85
C TYR A 347 -10.82 -20.93 11.62
N SER A 348 -9.62 -21.48 11.43
CA SER A 348 -9.32 -22.49 10.43
C SER A 348 -9.75 -23.88 10.90
N THR A 349 -9.72 -24.07 12.22
CA THR A 349 -10.08 -25.30 12.91
C THR A 349 -10.77 -24.99 14.24
N TYR A 350 -11.81 -25.75 14.55
CA TYR A 350 -12.58 -25.64 15.79
C TYR A 350 -12.40 -26.92 16.59
N MET A 351 -11.74 -26.86 17.75
CA MET A 351 -11.46 -28.03 18.60
C MET A 351 -10.79 -29.20 17.84
N GLY A 352 -9.87 -28.89 16.92
CA GLY A 352 -9.17 -29.88 16.10
C GLY A 352 -9.95 -30.38 14.88
N VAL A 353 -11.13 -29.82 14.61
CA VAL A 353 -11.91 -30.09 13.39
C VAL A 353 -11.66 -28.99 12.35
N ASP A 354 -10.95 -29.34 11.28
CA ASP A 354 -10.67 -28.43 10.16
C ASP A 354 -11.95 -28.06 9.41
N VAL A 355 -12.14 -26.76 9.15
CA VAL A 355 -13.33 -26.24 8.45
C VAL A 355 -13.30 -26.58 6.96
N THR A 356 -12.13 -26.45 6.33
CA THR A 356 -12.00 -26.49 4.86
C THR A 356 -12.51 -27.79 4.21
N PRO A 357 -12.19 -29.00 4.71
CA PRO A 357 -12.70 -30.23 4.13
C PRO A 357 -14.23 -30.34 4.18
N ILE A 358 -14.85 -29.80 5.22
CA ILE A 358 -16.31 -29.80 5.40
C ILE A 358 -16.95 -28.86 4.38
N ALA A 359 -16.43 -27.63 4.24
CA ALA A 359 -16.93 -26.70 3.24
C ALA A 359 -16.74 -27.22 1.81
N ALA A 360 -15.59 -27.85 1.51
CA ALA A 360 -15.30 -28.44 0.22
C ALA A 360 -16.28 -29.56 -0.13
N LYS A 361 -16.58 -30.45 0.83
CA LYS A 361 -17.60 -31.51 0.68
C LYS A 361 -18.97 -30.92 0.33
N ASN A 362 -19.32 -29.81 0.97
CA ASN A 362 -20.59 -29.11 0.78
C ASN A 362 -20.59 -28.13 -0.41
N GLN A 363 -19.48 -27.99 -1.13
CA GLN A 363 -19.29 -27.06 -2.24
C GLN A 363 -19.52 -25.60 -1.87
N VAL A 364 -19.17 -25.22 -0.64
CA VAL A 364 -19.33 -23.85 -0.13
C VAL A 364 -17.97 -23.13 -0.19
N PRO A 365 -17.83 -22.04 -0.97
CA PRO A 365 -16.63 -21.21 -0.96
C PRO A 365 -16.34 -20.60 0.41
N LEU A 366 -15.04 -20.43 0.73
CA LEU A 366 -14.58 -19.99 2.04
C LEU A 366 -13.69 -18.74 2.02
N TYR A 367 -13.99 -17.82 2.93
CA TYR A 367 -13.05 -16.85 3.49
C TYR A 367 -12.61 -17.39 4.86
N LEU A 368 -11.51 -18.13 4.85
CA LEU A 368 -11.05 -18.91 6.00
C LEU A 368 -10.30 -18.02 7.00
N GLY A 369 -10.84 -17.86 8.21
CA GLY A 369 -10.19 -17.06 9.25
C GLY A 369 -9.06 -17.81 9.95
N VAL A 370 -7.98 -17.11 10.30
CA VAL A 370 -6.92 -17.59 11.19
C VAL A 370 -7.00 -16.81 12.48
N PHE A 371 -7.56 -17.43 13.52
CA PHE A 371 -7.69 -16.79 14.82
C PHE A 371 -6.29 -16.59 15.43
N MET A 372 -5.94 -15.33 15.71
CA MET A 372 -4.64 -14.99 16.29
C MET A 372 -4.67 -15.04 17.80
N THR A 373 -3.69 -15.73 18.38
CA THR A 373 -3.50 -15.85 19.82
C THR A 373 -2.04 -16.15 20.14
N ASP A 374 -1.61 -15.86 21.37
CA ASP A 374 -0.26 -16.21 21.85
C ASP A 374 -0.19 -17.62 22.43
N GLN A 375 -1.31 -18.35 22.39
CA GLN A 375 -1.38 -19.73 22.85
C GLN A 375 -0.71 -20.68 21.85
N THR A 376 -0.20 -21.80 22.35
CA THR A 376 0.54 -22.79 21.54
C THR A 376 -0.28 -23.37 20.39
N TRP A 377 -1.61 -23.39 20.51
CA TRP A 377 -2.52 -23.88 19.47
C TRP A 377 -2.73 -22.91 18.30
N TYR A 378 -2.18 -21.69 18.34
CA TYR A 378 -2.15 -20.80 17.16
C TYR A 378 -1.52 -21.50 15.94
N GLY A 379 -0.50 -22.33 16.17
CA GLY A 379 0.12 -23.14 15.12
C GLY A 379 -0.87 -24.06 14.40
N ASP A 380 -1.89 -24.58 15.09
CA ASP A 380 -2.92 -25.42 14.50
C ASP A 380 -3.82 -24.62 13.55
N GLN A 381 -4.16 -23.37 13.92
CA GLN A 381 -4.93 -22.46 13.06
C GLN A 381 -4.18 -22.16 11.75
N VAL A 382 -2.90 -21.84 11.89
CA VAL A 382 -2.02 -21.52 10.75
C VAL A 382 -1.85 -22.74 9.85
N ASN A 383 -1.56 -23.92 10.42
CA ASN A 383 -1.40 -25.14 9.65
C ASN A 383 -2.69 -25.54 8.93
N ALA A 384 -3.84 -25.51 9.60
CA ALA A 384 -5.13 -25.81 8.97
C ALA A 384 -5.46 -24.86 7.82
N ALA A 385 -5.11 -23.57 7.92
CA ALA A 385 -5.28 -22.60 6.82
C ALA A 385 -4.42 -22.96 5.60
N ILE A 386 -3.14 -23.25 5.83
CA ILE A 386 -2.20 -23.64 4.78
C ILE A 386 -2.66 -24.93 4.11
N GLN A 387 -2.99 -25.97 4.90
CA GLN A 387 -3.49 -27.24 4.37
C GLN A 387 -4.79 -27.05 3.59
N GLY A 388 -5.70 -26.19 4.09
CA GLY A 388 -6.94 -25.85 3.42
C GLY A 388 -6.70 -25.27 2.03
N ALA A 389 -5.87 -24.24 1.92
CA ALA A 389 -5.52 -23.63 0.64
C ALA A 389 -4.81 -24.60 -0.31
N VAL A 390 -3.90 -25.43 0.20
CA VAL A 390 -3.11 -26.36 -0.63
C VAL A 390 -3.96 -27.51 -1.18
N LYS A 391 -4.82 -28.10 -0.34
CA LYS A 391 -5.62 -29.28 -0.69
C LYS A 391 -6.94 -28.92 -1.36
N TYR A 392 -7.50 -27.75 -1.04
CA TYR A 392 -8.81 -27.31 -1.51
C TYR A 392 -8.77 -25.87 -2.09
N PRO A 393 -7.88 -25.57 -3.04
CA PRO A 393 -7.68 -24.21 -3.57
C PRO A 393 -8.89 -23.65 -4.33
N SER A 394 -9.80 -24.52 -4.80
CA SER A 394 -11.06 -24.10 -5.41
C SER A 394 -12.10 -23.65 -4.38
N THR A 395 -12.01 -24.16 -3.14
CA THR A 395 -12.92 -23.88 -2.02
C THR A 395 -12.46 -22.64 -1.26
N VAL A 396 -11.18 -22.57 -0.87
CA VAL A 396 -10.64 -21.41 -0.15
C VAL A 396 -10.43 -20.25 -1.14
N LYS A 397 -11.21 -19.19 -1.00
CA LYS A 397 -11.09 -17.96 -1.81
C LYS A 397 -10.14 -16.96 -1.17
N ALA A 398 -10.21 -16.84 0.15
CA ALA A 398 -9.32 -15.99 0.92
C ALA A 398 -8.93 -16.63 2.26
N ILE A 399 -7.76 -16.26 2.78
CA ILE A 399 -7.34 -16.50 4.16
C ILE A 399 -7.21 -15.16 4.88
N LEU A 400 -7.92 -15.02 6.00
CA LEU A 400 -8.00 -13.80 6.78
C LEU A 400 -7.28 -13.96 8.12
N VAL A 401 -6.11 -13.36 8.25
CA VAL A 401 -5.21 -13.50 9.40
C VAL A 401 -5.53 -12.44 10.44
N GLY A 402 -6.15 -12.85 11.54
CA GLY A 402 -6.60 -11.94 12.59
C GLY A 402 -7.93 -11.23 12.27
N ASN A 403 -8.62 -10.85 13.35
CA ASN A 403 -9.88 -10.13 13.34
C ASN A 403 -9.90 -9.10 14.47
N GLU A 404 -9.99 -7.81 14.16
CA GLU A 404 -10.13 -6.69 15.11
C GLU A 404 -9.08 -6.68 16.24
N ASN A 405 -7.87 -7.10 15.91
CA ASN A 405 -6.84 -7.46 16.86
C ASN A 405 -5.57 -6.60 16.71
N VAL A 406 -5.65 -5.51 15.94
CA VAL A 406 -4.57 -4.52 15.81
C VAL A 406 -4.53 -3.53 17.00
N ILE A 407 -3.33 -3.19 17.45
CA ILE A 407 -3.06 -2.14 18.44
C ILE A 407 -3.63 -0.79 17.92
N PRO A 408 -4.30 0.01 18.76
CA PRO A 408 -4.27 -0.02 20.23
C PRO A 408 -5.37 -0.85 20.91
N VAL A 409 -6.33 -1.39 20.16
CA VAL A 409 -7.44 -2.11 20.79
C VAL A 409 -7.17 -3.60 20.94
N GLY A 410 -6.56 -4.21 19.93
CA GLY A 410 -6.05 -5.56 20.03
C GLY A 410 -4.60 -5.63 20.52
N PRO A 411 -4.08 -6.84 20.76
CA PRO A 411 -2.75 -7.03 21.32
C PRO A 411 -1.63 -7.06 20.27
N TYR A 412 -1.94 -7.05 18.97
CA TYR A 412 -0.96 -7.27 17.91
C TYR A 412 -0.63 -6.00 17.14
N SER A 413 0.66 -5.79 16.83
CA SER A 413 1.04 -4.73 15.90
C SER A 413 0.63 -5.08 14.47
N ALA A 414 0.35 -4.06 13.65
CA ALA A 414 0.10 -4.25 12.22
C ALA A 414 1.26 -4.97 11.52
N SER A 415 2.50 -4.71 11.94
CA SER A 415 3.70 -5.38 11.43
C SER A 415 3.72 -6.88 11.75
N TYR A 416 3.26 -7.29 12.94
CA TYR A 416 3.18 -8.69 13.30
C TYR A 416 2.12 -9.41 12.48
N ILE A 417 0.92 -8.84 12.33
CA ILE A 417 -0.14 -9.39 11.48
C ILE A 417 0.37 -9.53 10.03
N SER A 418 1.02 -8.50 9.51
CA SER A 418 1.65 -8.51 8.17
C SER A 418 2.68 -9.63 8.03
N SER A 419 3.51 -9.89 9.07
CA SER A 419 4.46 -10.99 9.06
C SER A 419 3.79 -12.37 8.99
N GLN A 420 2.63 -12.54 9.64
CA GLN A 420 1.87 -13.78 9.61
C GLN A 420 1.21 -14.01 8.25
N ILE A 421 0.70 -12.95 7.61
CA ILE A 421 0.21 -13.00 6.22
C ILE A 421 1.31 -13.48 5.28
N SER A 422 2.50 -12.86 5.35
CA SER A 422 3.64 -13.26 4.53
C SER A 422 4.09 -14.69 4.80
N TYR A 423 4.09 -15.11 6.07
CA TYR A 423 4.40 -16.48 6.45
C TYR A 423 3.42 -17.48 5.82
N ILE A 424 2.11 -17.29 5.98
CA ILE A 424 1.09 -18.18 5.41
C ILE A 424 1.18 -18.19 3.88
N ARG A 425 1.31 -17.02 3.23
CA ARG A 425 1.49 -16.90 1.77
C ARG A 425 2.67 -17.74 1.30
N SER A 426 3.81 -17.61 2.00
CA SER A 426 5.00 -18.40 1.71
C SER A 426 4.73 -19.89 1.89
N GLN A 427 4.05 -20.32 2.96
CA GLN A 427 3.80 -21.73 3.25
C GLN A 427 2.77 -22.38 2.32
N ILE A 428 1.87 -21.62 1.70
CA ILE A 428 0.95 -22.11 0.67
C ILE A 428 1.73 -22.32 -0.63
N ALA A 429 2.37 -21.27 -1.14
CA ALA A 429 3.22 -21.37 -2.33
C ALA A 429 4.26 -22.48 -2.15
N ILE A 430 4.82 -22.56 -0.93
CA ILE A 430 5.17 -23.75 -0.18
C ILE A 430 4.65 -25.10 -0.67
N GLN A 431 3.73 -25.60 0.11
CA GLN A 431 3.25 -26.96 0.04
C GLN A 431 2.44 -27.22 -1.25
N SER A 432 2.04 -26.19 -2.00
CA SER A 432 1.41 -26.31 -3.32
C SER A 432 2.40 -26.35 -4.49
N ASN A 433 3.71 -26.19 -4.27
CA ASN A 433 4.71 -26.01 -5.33
C ASN A 433 4.33 -24.90 -6.34
N GLY A 434 3.89 -23.74 -5.83
CA GLY A 434 3.47 -22.59 -6.64
C GLY A 434 2.16 -22.77 -7.43
N LYS A 435 1.54 -23.96 -7.39
CA LYS A 435 0.29 -24.24 -8.13
C LYS A 435 -0.93 -23.50 -7.59
N VAL A 436 -0.90 -23.10 -6.32
CA VAL A 436 -1.97 -22.32 -5.70
C VAL A 436 -1.52 -20.87 -5.67
N ASN A 437 -2.06 -20.09 -6.61
CA ASN A 437 -1.89 -18.64 -6.72
C ASN A 437 -3.24 -17.90 -6.70
N SER A 438 -4.35 -18.63 -6.57
CA SER A 438 -5.72 -18.10 -6.59
C SER A 438 -6.26 -17.74 -5.20
N VAL A 439 -5.60 -18.15 -4.12
CA VAL A 439 -6.04 -17.90 -2.74
C VAL A 439 -5.51 -16.54 -2.29
N LEU A 440 -6.42 -15.61 -2.00
CA LEU A 440 -6.09 -14.27 -1.51
C LEU A 440 -5.70 -14.33 -0.03
N LEU A 441 -4.78 -13.47 0.42
CA LEU A 441 -4.44 -13.36 1.84
C LEU A 441 -4.60 -11.94 2.35
N GLY A 442 -5.05 -11.80 3.59
CA GLY A 442 -5.24 -10.48 4.20
C GLY A 442 -5.58 -10.57 5.67
N THR A 443 -6.23 -9.54 6.18
CA THR A 443 -6.66 -9.43 7.57
C THR A 443 -7.98 -8.69 7.67
N VAL A 444 -8.67 -8.86 8.80
CA VAL A 444 -9.91 -8.14 9.12
C VAL A 444 -9.71 -7.21 10.30
N GLN A 445 -10.04 -5.94 10.16
CA GLN A 445 -10.02 -4.98 11.26
C GLN A 445 -11.27 -4.10 11.24
N ARG A 446 -11.56 -3.42 12.35
CA ARG A 446 -12.68 -2.47 12.40
C ARG A 446 -12.41 -1.30 11.47
N VAL A 447 -13.46 -0.75 10.92
CA VAL A 447 -13.37 0.48 10.14
C VAL A 447 -12.72 1.62 10.92
N THR A 448 -12.92 1.69 12.24
CA THR A 448 -12.27 2.68 13.10
C THR A 448 -10.75 2.49 13.18
N ASP A 449 -10.24 1.26 13.10
CA ASP A 449 -8.80 0.99 13.13
C ASP A 449 -8.16 1.35 11.80
N TRP A 450 -8.80 0.97 10.69
CA TRP A 450 -8.37 1.33 9.34
C TRP A 450 -8.39 2.86 9.12
N LEU A 451 -9.44 3.55 9.58
CA LEU A 451 -9.57 4.99 9.40
C LEU A 451 -8.72 5.80 10.38
N ASN A 452 -8.19 5.19 11.45
CA ASN A 452 -7.43 5.88 12.49
C ASN A 452 -6.19 6.59 11.91
N PRO A 453 -6.14 7.94 11.93
CA PRO A 453 -5.00 8.68 11.40
C PRO A 453 -3.69 8.36 12.12
N SER A 454 -3.74 8.06 13.42
CA SER A 454 -2.55 7.73 14.22
C SER A 454 -1.93 6.38 13.88
N LEU A 455 -2.64 5.50 13.16
CA LEU A 455 -2.14 4.20 12.68
C LEU A 455 -1.89 4.20 11.17
N ARG A 456 -2.02 5.35 10.49
CA ARG A 456 -2.15 5.40 9.02
C ARG A 456 -0.98 4.73 8.31
N THR A 457 0.24 4.99 8.76
CA THR A 457 1.47 4.43 8.17
C THR A 457 1.48 2.90 8.30
N GLU A 458 1.22 2.40 9.49
CA GLU A 458 1.18 0.98 9.82
C GLU A 458 0.09 0.23 9.07
N MET A 459 -1.11 0.83 8.99
CA MET A 459 -2.26 0.23 8.31
C MET A 459 -2.09 0.27 6.78
N LYS A 460 -1.43 1.29 6.20
CA LYS A 460 -1.06 1.27 4.76
C LYS A 460 -0.04 0.17 4.47
N ASN A 461 0.98 -0.01 5.31
CA ASN A 461 1.93 -1.11 5.15
C ASN A 461 1.26 -2.49 5.26
N LEU A 462 0.27 -2.63 6.16
CA LEU A 462 -0.52 -3.85 6.30
C LEU A 462 -1.41 -4.08 5.07
N ALA A 463 -2.06 -3.04 4.56
CA ALA A 463 -2.86 -3.06 3.34
C ALA A 463 -2.03 -3.40 2.09
N ASP A 464 -0.81 -2.87 1.98
CA ASP A 464 0.10 -3.14 0.86
C ASP A 464 0.49 -4.62 0.80
N ASN A 465 0.74 -5.24 1.96
CA ASN A 465 1.03 -6.67 2.06
C ASN A 465 -0.22 -7.56 2.00
N SER A 466 -1.42 -7.00 2.00
CA SER A 466 -2.66 -7.76 1.90
C SER A 466 -3.16 -7.78 0.46
N ASP A 467 -3.60 -8.95 -0.01
CA ASP A 467 -4.36 -9.11 -1.25
C ASP A 467 -5.83 -8.71 -1.03
N ILE A 468 -6.30 -8.83 0.22
CA ILE A 468 -7.66 -8.49 0.65
C ILE A 468 -7.65 -7.72 1.98
N ILE A 469 -8.45 -6.67 2.07
CA ILE A 469 -8.61 -5.81 3.24
C ILE A 469 -10.03 -6.03 3.76
N GLY A 470 -10.15 -6.78 4.84
CA GLY A 470 -11.43 -7.01 5.51
C GLY A 470 -11.77 -5.85 6.43
N VAL A 471 -12.95 -5.28 6.21
CA VAL A 471 -13.47 -4.15 6.97
C VAL A 471 -14.73 -4.60 7.70
N ASN A 472 -14.74 -4.40 9.02
CA ASN A 472 -15.94 -4.60 9.83
C ASN A 472 -16.62 -3.25 10.07
N ILE A 473 -17.89 -3.15 9.68
CA ILE A 473 -18.73 -1.94 9.80
C ILE A 473 -20.06 -2.34 10.42
N TYR A 474 -20.37 -1.84 11.62
CA TYR A 474 -21.64 -2.12 12.30
C TYR A 474 -22.42 -0.84 12.57
N PRO A 475 -23.34 -0.43 11.68
CA PRO A 475 -24.27 0.65 11.98
C PRO A 475 -25.09 0.39 13.25
N PHE A 476 -25.35 -0.90 13.57
CA PHE A 476 -26.03 -1.32 14.79
C PHE A 476 -25.42 -0.74 16.09
N PHE A 477 -24.09 -0.56 16.12
CA PHE A 477 -23.36 -0.05 17.30
C PHE A 477 -23.17 1.48 17.30
N ASP A 478 -23.86 2.21 16.42
CA ASP A 478 -23.73 3.66 16.27
C ASP A 478 -25.08 4.37 16.41
N ASN A 479 -25.16 5.38 17.29
CA ASN A 479 -26.40 6.15 17.50
C ASN A 479 -26.83 6.99 16.29
N SER A 480 -25.96 7.17 15.29
CA SER A 480 -26.28 7.85 14.03
C SER A 480 -26.98 6.94 13.01
N TYR A 481 -27.17 5.65 13.31
CA TYR A 481 -27.95 4.77 12.44
C TYR A 481 -29.39 5.28 12.26
N ASP A 482 -29.78 5.41 10.99
CA ASP A 482 -31.10 5.83 10.56
C ASP A 482 -31.80 4.65 9.88
N SER A 483 -32.85 4.13 10.50
CA SER A 483 -33.64 3.03 9.94
C SER A 483 -34.40 3.40 8.67
N SER A 484 -34.58 4.69 8.37
CA SER A 484 -35.18 5.13 7.10
C SER A 484 -34.17 5.13 5.94
N ASN A 485 -32.87 5.17 6.24
CA ASN A 485 -31.76 5.06 5.29
C ASN A 485 -30.71 4.05 5.79
N PRO A 486 -31.03 2.75 5.85
CA PRO A 486 -30.27 1.79 6.67
C PRO A 486 -28.79 1.63 6.28
N THR A 487 -28.43 1.93 5.03
CA THR A 487 -27.06 1.78 4.51
C THR A 487 -26.26 3.09 4.49
N VAL A 488 -26.84 4.24 4.84
CA VAL A 488 -26.16 5.55 4.67
C VAL A 488 -24.86 5.65 5.47
N LEU A 489 -24.88 5.23 6.74
CA LEU A 489 -23.71 5.24 7.61
C LEU A 489 -22.65 4.24 7.12
N LEU A 490 -23.09 3.06 6.68
CA LEU A 490 -22.21 2.06 6.10
C LEU A 490 -21.53 2.60 4.84
N ASN A 491 -22.29 3.24 3.95
CA ASN A 491 -21.79 3.79 2.70
C ASN A 491 -20.78 4.91 2.97
N ALA A 492 -21.08 5.83 3.89
CA ALA A 492 -20.17 6.92 4.25
C ALA A 492 -18.84 6.41 4.82
N LEU A 493 -18.86 5.35 5.62
CA LEU A 493 -17.65 4.73 6.17
C LEU A 493 -16.88 3.92 5.11
N TRP A 494 -17.60 3.28 4.19
CA TRP A 494 -17.01 2.55 3.06
C TRP A 494 -16.32 3.50 2.08
N ASP A 495 -16.94 4.63 1.75
CA ASP A 495 -16.36 5.65 0.85
C ASP A 495 -15.06 6.23 1.45
N GLN A 496 -15.02 6.44 2.77
CA GLN A 496 -13.77 6.84 3.46
C GLN A 496 -12.68 5.77 3.36
N MET A 497 -13.05 4.49 3.44
CA MET A 497 -12.10 3.39 3.24
C MET A 497 -11.56 3.38 1.81
N ALA A 498 -12.43 3.49 0.81
CA ALA A 498 -12.07 3.51 -0.61
C ALA A 498 -11.21 4.73 -0.97
N ALA A 499 -11.35 5.84 -0.25
CA ALA A 499 -10.49 7.02 -0.43
C ALA A 499 -9.04 6.82 0.06
N ILE A 500 -8.78 5.87 0.97
CA ILE A 500 -7.46 5.66 1.60
C ILE A 500 -6.76 4.40 1.08
N TYR A 501 -7.53 3.35 0.80
CA TYR A 501 -7.07 2.01 0.47
C TYR A 501 -7.56 1.57 -0.90
N PRO A 502 -6.82 0.71 -1.63
CA PRO A 502 -7.23 0.26 -2.95
C PRO A 502 -8.60 -0.44 -2.89
N ALA A 503 -9.61 0.15 -3.56
CA ALA A 503 -10.98 -0.34 -3.52
C ALA A 503 -11.09 -1.81 -4.01
N SER A 504 -10.21 -2.22 -4.93
CA SER A 504 -10.11 -3.60 -5.42
C SER A 504 -9.81 -4.63 -4.31
N LYS A 505 -9.14 -4.21 -3.23
CA LYS A 505 -8.81 -5.06 -2.08
C LYS A 505 -9.89 -5.05 -0.99
N LEU A 506 -10.77 -4.05 -0.94
CA LEU A 506 -11.74 -3.90 0.16
C LEU A 506 -12.84 -4.96 0.10
N ARG A 507 -13.15 -5.60 1.23
CA ARG A 507 -14.32 -6.46 1.42
C ARG A 507 -15.02 -6.16 2.75
N LEU A 508 -16.35 -6.09 2.73
CA LEU A 508 -17.15 -5.93 3.95
C LEU A 508 -17.27 -7.28 4.64
N THR A 509 -16.35 -7.55 5.56
CA THR A 509 -16.15 -8.87 6.16
C THR A 509 -17.00 -9.14 7.38
N GLU A 510 -17.56 -8.10 7.99
CA GLU A 510 -18.62 -8.22 9.00
C GLU A 510 -19.52 -6.99 9.02
N THR A 511 -20.81 -7.26 9.04
CA THR A 511 -21.85 -6.32 9.47
C THR A 511 -23.08 -7.11 9.92
N GLY A 512 -23.93 -6.55 10.77
CA GLY A 512 -25.11 -7.26 11.24
C GLY A 512 -26.01 -6.41 12.09
N PHE A 513 -27.15 -6.99 12.46
CA PHE A 513 -28.14 -6.35 13.31
C PHE A 513 -28.78 -7.39 14.22
N SER A 514 -28.74 -7.15 15.54
CA SER A 514 -29.30 -8.10 16.50
C SER A 514 -30.83 -8.13 16.41
N THR A 515 -31.41 -9.32 16.39
CA THR A 515 -32.86 -9.51 16.33
C THR A 515 -33.54 -9.48 17.69
N GLY A 516 -32.79 -9.37 18.80
CA GLY A 516 -33.31 -9.48 20.15
C GLY A 516 -32.32 -9.09 21.25
N GLY A 517 -32.75 -9.18 22.51
CA GLY A 517 -31.98 -8.70 23.65
C GLY A 517 -32.10 -7.18 23.90
N PRO A 518 -31.48 -6.66 24.96
CA PRO A 518 -31.49 -5.23 25.26
C PRO A 518 -30.62 -4.43 24.27
N PRO A 519 -30.94 -3.15 23.97
CA PRO A 519 -30.08 -2.28 23.19
C PRO A 519 -28.66 -2.19 23.74
N SER A 520 -27.69 -2.00 22.85
CA SER A 520 -26.29 -1.80 23.25
C SER A 520 -26.15 -0.54 24.10
N PRO A 521 -25.33 -0.54 25.17
CA PRO A 521 -24.97 0.67 25.89
C PRO A 521 -24.27 1.72 25.02
N LEU A 522 -23.64 1.31 23.92
CA LEU A 522 -22.97 2.21 22.96
C LEU A 522 -23.98 2.92 22.05
N SER A 523 -25.07 2.25 21.71
CA SER A 523 -26.10 2.71 20.78
C SER A 523 -27.53 2.48 21.32
N PRO A 524 -27.89 3.09 22.48
CA PRO A 524 -29.17 2.80 23.13
C PRO A 524 -30.39 3.20 22.28
N ARG A 525 -30.21 4.02 21.24
CA ARG A 525 -31.28 4.40 20.29
C ARG A 525 -31.53 3.35 19.21
N VAL A 526 -30.58 2.44 18.99
CA VAL A 526 -30.67 1.39 17.98
C VAL A 526 -31.25 0.14 18.63
N VAL A 527 -32.54 -0.07 18.41
CA VAL A 527 -33.30 -1.12 19.11
C VAL A 527 -33.12 -2.47 18.40
N PRO A 528 -32.63 -3.53 19.08
CA PRO A 528 -32.60 -4.88 18.55
C PRO A 528 -34.01 -5.37 18.28
N SER A 529 -34.28 -5.82 17.05
CA SER A 529 -35.54 -6.48 16.70
C SER A 529 -35.40 -7.22 15.38
N LEU A 530 -36.18 -8.29 15.22
CA LEU A 530 -36.24 -9.03 13.95
C LEU A 530 -36.62 -8.10 12.78
N ASN A 531 -37.56 -7.18 13.00
CA ASN A 531 -37.98 -6.22 11.97
C ASN A 531 -36.82 -5.31 11.53
N ASN A 532 -36.07 -4.73 12.47
CA ASN A 532 -34.95 -3.85 12.13
C ASN A 532 -33.81 -4.61 11.45
N ALA A 533 -33.57 -5.86 11.83
CA ALA A 533 -32.59 -6.71 11.16
C ALA A 533 -32.98 -7.02 9.71
N ILE A 534 -34.26 -7.33 9.46
CA ILE A 534 -34.80 -7.51 8.10
C ILE A 534 -34.68 -6.21 7.29
N THR A 535 -35.05 -5.07 7.87
CA THR A 535 -34.93 -3.75 7.23
C THR A 535 -33.48 -3.47 6.82
N TYR A 536 -32.54 -3.66 7.74
CA TYR A 536 -31.13 -3.43 7.45
C TYR A 536 -30.59 -4.39 6.40
N TYR A 537 -30.85 -5.70 6.53
CA TYR A 537 -30.37 -6.70 5.58
C TYR A 537 -30.98 -6.54 4.18
N THR A 538 -32.26 -6.15 4.09
CA THR A 538 -32.91 -5.88 2.80
C THR A 538 -32.21 -4.72 2.08
N ALA A 539 -31.96 -3.61 2.78
CA ALA A 539 -31.22 -2.49 2.23
C ALA A 539 -29.77 -2.88 1.88
N LEU A 540 -29.13 -3.69 2.73
CA LEU A 540 -27.78 -4.18 2.52
C LEU A 540 -27.67 -5.08 1.28
N SER A 541 -28.66 -5.92 1.00
CA SER A 541 -28.71 -6.78 -0.19
C SER A 541 -28.83 -5.98 -1.50
N GLN A 542 -29.29 -4.73 -1.41
CA GLN A 542 -29.42 -3.80 -2.52
C GLN A 542 -28.30 -2.75 -2.54
N TRP A 543 -27.38 -2.79 -1.58
CA TRP A 543 -26.32 -1.81 -1.46
C TRP A 543 -25.35 -1.91 -2.65
N GLN A 544 -25.09 -0.77 -3.29
CA GLN A 544 -24.20 -0.65 -4.43
C GLN A 544 -23.15 0.41 -4.10
N PRO A 545 -21.98 0.03 -3.55
CA PRO A 545 -20.91 0.99 -3.30
C PRO A 545 -20.40 1.60 -4.61
N SER A 546 -19.99 2.86 -4.55
CA SER A 546 -19.44 3.60 -5.70
C SER A 546 -18.12 2.98 -6.22
N GLN A 547 -17.34 2.36 -5.32
CA GLN A 547 -16.07 1.68 -5.63
C GLN A 547 -15.87 0.47 -4.70
N GLY A 548 -15.17 -0.55 -5.21
CA GLY A 548 -14.94 -1.80 -4.48
C GLY A 548 -16.20 -2.66 -4.44
N GLY A 549 -16.47 -3.30 -3.31
CA GLY A 549 -17.59 -4.22 -3.15
C GLY A 549 -17.19 -5.68 -3.39
N GLY A 550 -18.11 -6.49 -3.91
CA GLY A 550 -17.95 -7.94 -4.02
C GLY A 550 -18.63 -8.68 -2.88
N GLU A 551 -17.93 -9.61 -2.23
CA GLU A 551 -18.47 -10.41 -1.14
C GLU A 551 -18.73 -9.59 0.12
N LEU A 552 -19.94 -9.73 0.66
CA LEU A 552 -20.43 -9.06 1.84
C LEU A 552 -20.86 -10.11 2.86
N PHE A 553 -20.42 -9.98 4.11
CA PHE A 553 -20.63 -11.01 5.12
C PHE A 553 -21.52 -10.52 6.26
N TRP A 554 -22.72 -11.09 6.36
CA TRP A 554 -23.60 -10.91 7.51
C TRP A 554 -23.04 -11.63 8.74
N TYR A 555 -22.91 -10.91 9.85
CA TYR A 555 -22.71 -11.47 11.17
C TYR A 555 -24.07 -11.66 11.82
N THR A 556 -24.56 -12.90 12.00
CA THR A 556 -23.95 -14.20 11.67
C THR A 556 -25.01 -15.17 11.15
N PHE A 557 -24.65 -16.38 10.70
CA PHE A 557 -25.64 -17.31 10.15
C PHE A 557 -26.57 -17.92 11.22
N PHE A 558 -26.03 -18.34 12.36
CA PHE A 558 -26.78 -18.93 13.47
C PHE A 558 -26.63 -18.11 14.75
N ASP A 559 -27.71 -17.96 15.49
CA ASP A 559 -27.69 -17.42 16.85
C ASP A 559 -26.79 -18.26 17.76
N LEU A 560 -26.31 -17.63 18.83
CA LEU A 560 -25.56 -18.34 19.87
C LEU A 560 -26.52 -19.04 20.84
N ARG A 561 -26.02 -20.08 21.50
CA ARG A 561 -26.81 -20.79 22.51
C ARG A 561 -27.12 -19.88 23.70
N ALA A 562 -28.21 -20.19 24.41
CA ALA A 562 -28.58 -19.46 25.62
C ALA A 562 -27.51 -19.56 26.73
N ASP A 563 -26.78 -20.68 26.78
CA ASP A 563 -25.71 -20.95 27.74
C ASP A 563 -24.33 -20.43 27.28
N ASP A 564 -24.24 -19.76 26.13
CA ASP A 564 -23.02 -19.10 25.69
C ASP A 564 -22.72 -17.89 26.58
N ARG A 565 -21.54 -17.93 27.21
CA ARG A 565 -21.02 -16.88 28.10
C ARG A 565 -19.76 -16.22 27.54
N THR A 566 -19.37 -16.54 26.30
CA THR A 566 -18.22 -15.96 25.62
C THR A 566 -18.49 -14.52 25.22
N GLN A 567 -19.76 -14.16 25.03
CA GLN A 567 -20.19 -12.80 24.71
C GLN A 567 -20.64 -12.03 25.95
N PRO A 568 -20.17 -10.78 26.14
CA PRO A 568 -20.45 -10.00 27.35
C PRO A 568 -21.85 -9.36 27.37
N GLN A 569 -22.51 -9.23 26.21
CA GLN A 569 -23.83 -8.59 26.09
C GLN A 569 -24.85 -9.60 25.56
N GLU A 570 -26.05 -9.62 26.14
CA GLU A 570 -27.10 -10.57 25.75
C GLU A 570 -27.55 -10.40 24.28
N LEU A 571 -27.47 -9.19 23.74
CA LEU A 571 -27.82 -8.92 22.33
C LEU A 571 -26.97 -9.71 21.33
N GLU A 572 -25.76 -10.12 21.71
CA GLU A 572 -24.81 -10.82 20.82
C GLU A 572 -25.31 -12.22 20.46
N LYS A 573 -26.23 -12.77 21.26
CA LYS A 573 -26.81 -14.09 21.01
C LYS A 573 -27.79 -14.11 19.85
N TYR A 574 -28.23 -12.95 19.36
CA TYR A 574 -29.39 -12.84 18.46
C TYR A 574 -29.07 -12.27 17.05
N PHE A 575 -27.82 -12.30 16.60
CA PHE A 575 -27.43 -11.81 15.25
C PHE A 575 -27.69 -12.80 14.10
N GLY A 576 -28.05 -14.03 14.41
CA GLY A 576 -28.31 -15.11 13.47
C GLY A 576 -29.42 -14.82 12.48
N PHE A 577 -29.31 -15.39 11.28
CA PHE A 577 -30.48 -15.64 10.43
C PHE A 577 -31.34 -16.79 10.95
N PHE A 578 -30.67 -17.79 11.51
CA PHE A 578 -31.24 -18.98 12.12
C PHE A 578 -31.09 -18.87 13.64
N THR A 579 -32.01 -19.50 14.37
CA THR A 579 -31.88 -19.72 15.80
C THR A 579 -30.72 -20.66 16.09
N ALA A 580 -30.31 -20.75 17.35
CA ALA A 580 -29.25 -21.67 17.78
C ALA A 580 -29.60 -23.15 17.54
N SER A 581 -30.87 -23.50 17.35
CA SER A 581 -31.33 -24.85 17.02
C SER A 581 -31.43 -25.09 15.50
N GLY A 582 -30.84 -24.21 14.67
CA GLY A 582 -30.85 -24.32 13.22
C GLY A 582 -32.21 -24.06 12.57
N GLN A 583 -33.14 -23.38 13.24
CA GLN A 583 -34.44 -23.01 12.66
C GLN A 583 -34.39 -21.60 12.08
N GLN A 584 -34.90 -21.41 10.86
CA GLN A 584 -34.95 -20.08 10.26
C GLN A 584 -35.86 -19.16 11.08
N LYS A 585 -35.41 -17.94 11.40
CA LYS A 585 -36.20 -16.99 12.22
C LYS A 585 -37.50 -16.57 11.54
N VAL A 586 -37.44 -16.31 10.24
CA VAL A 586 -38.60 -16.07 9.39
C VAL A 586 -38.27 -16.45 7.95
N ALA A 587 -39.26 -16.94 7.22
CA ALA A 587 -39.10 -17.25 5.80
C ALA A 587 -38.64 -15.99 5.02
N GLY A 588 -37.66 -16.15 4.12
CA GLY A 588 -37.12 -15.05 3.32
C GLY A 588 -36.07 -14.19 4.03
N PHE A 589 -35.68 -14.52 5.27
CA PHE A 589 -34.56 -13.88 5.98
C PHE A 589 -33.52 -14.94 6.38
N PRO A 590 -32.44 -15.11 5.61
CA PRO A 590 -32.19 -14.49 4.31
C PRO A 590 -33.05 -15.20 3.23
N PRO A 591 -33.22 -14.58 2.05
CA PRO A 591 -33.80 -15.28 0.91
C PRO A 591 -32.88 -16.42 0.48
N GLN A 592 -33.42 -17.41 -0.24
CA GLN A 592 -32.56 -18.42 -0.85
C GLN A 592 -31.63 -17.76 -1.87
N TYR A 593 -30.40 -18.27 -1.92
CA TYR A 593 -29.42 -17.80 -2.87
C TYR A 593 -29.65 -18.48 -4.21
N GLU A 594 -30.09 -17.70 -5.20
CA GLU A 594 -30.12 -18.12 -6.60
C GLU A 594 -28.84 -17.65 -7.29
N ALA A 595 -27.99 -18.60 -7.71
CA ALA A 595 -26.83 -18.25 -8.51
C ALA A 595 -27.30 -17.62 -9.85
N PRO A 596 -26.72 -16.49 -10.31
CA PRO A 596 -27.10 -15.89 -11.58
C PRO A 596 -27.02 -16.89 -12.72
N ALA A 597 -28.07 -16.98 -13.55
CA ALA A 597 -28.05 -17.80 -14.75
C ALA A 597 -26.97 -17.27 -15.71
N PHE A 598 -25.89 -18.03 -15.90
CA PHE A 598 -24.85 -17.69 -16.86
C PHE A 598 -25.39 -17.81 -18.30
N THR A 599 -25.75 -16.69 -18.93
CA THR A 599 -25.73 -16.57 -20.39
C THR A 599 -24.29 -16.37 -20.83
N LEU A 600 -23.71 -17.38 -21.50
CA LEU A 600 -22.40 -17.25 -22.13
C LEU A 600 -22.43 -16.06 -23.10
N ALA A 601 -21.58 -15.07 -22.86
CA ALA A 601 -21.25 -14.06 -23.87
C ALA A 601 -20.76 -14.77 -25.15
N PRO A 602 -21.00 -14.23 -26.36
CA PRO A 602 -20.56 -14.84 -27.60
C PRO A 602 -19.06 -15.11 -27.53
N VAL A 603 -18.69 -16.37 -27.79
CA VAL A 603 -17.31 -16.84 -27.80
C VAL A 603 -16.54 -16.00 -28.83
N LEU A 604 -15.62 -15.16 -28.36
CA LEU A 604 -14.58 -14.58 -29.22
C LEU A 604 -13.81 -15.74 -29.87
N PRO A 605 -13.44 -15.65 -31.16
CA PRO A 605 -12.82 -16.75 -31.88
C PRO A 605 -11.59 -17.26 -31.13
N VAL A 606 -11.62 -18.56 -30.83
CA VAL A 606 -10.52 -19.30 -30.21
C VAL A 606 -9.28 -19.11 -31.06
N VAL A 607 -8.29 -18.39 -30.54
CA VAL A 607 -6.92 -18.51 -31.03
C VAL A 607 -6.44 -19.87 -30.58
N THR A 608 -6.46 -20.84 -31.51
CA THR A 608 -5.79 -22.12 -31.34
C THR A 608 -4.31 -21.89 -31.14
N VAL A 609 -3.86 -21.88 -29.89
CA VAL A 609 -2.45 -22.08 -29.56
C VAL A 609 -2.09 -23.52 -29.88
N SER A 610 -1.16 -23.69 -30.81
CA SER A 610 -0.56 -24.98 -31.15
C SER A 610 -0.04 -25.71 -29.91
N PRO A 611 0.01 -27.06 -29.91
CA PRO A 611 0.54 -27.83 -28.79
C PRO A 611 1.97 -27.40 -28.48
N VAL A 612 2.23 -27.06 -27.22
CA VAL A 612 3.59 -26.79 -26.73
C VAL A 612 4.37 -28.10 -26.79
N THR A 613 5.31 -28.16 -27.74
CA THR A 613 6.35 -29.19 -27.84
C THR A 613 7.06 -29.36 -26.49
N PRO A 614 7.44 -30.59 -26.08
CA PRO A 614 8.19 -30.80 -24.84
C PRO A 614 9.42 -29.91 -24.79
N THR A 615 9.64 -29.26 -23.64
CA THR A 615 10.84 -28.49 -23.35
C THR A 615 12.07 -29.37 -23.61
N PRO A 616 13.05 -28.93 -24.43
CA PRO A 616 14.26 -29.71 -24.65
C PRO A 616 15.00 -29.85 -23.32
N GLU A 617 15.52 -31.05 -23.07
CA GLU A 617 16.54 -31.29 -22.05
C GLU A 617 17.68 -30.27 -22.23
N ARG A 618 18.09 -29.65 -21.12
CA ARG A 618 19.14 -28.62 -21.09
C ARG A 618 20.37 -29.13 -21.82
N ALA A 619 20.71 -28.49 -22.94
CA ALA A 619 22.05 -28.61 -23.51
C ALA A 619 23.06 -28.22 -22.42
N THR A 620 23.96 -29.15 -22.09
CA THR A 620 25.12 -28.89 -21.25
C THR A 620 25.78 -27.60 -21.75
N PRO A 621 25.97 -26.56 -20.92
CA PRO A 621 26.59 -25.33 -21.37
C PRO A 621 27.93 -25.66 -22.01
N ALA A 622 28.17 -25.11 -23.21
CA ALA A 622 29.48 -25.15 -23.83
C ALA A 622 30.54 -24.67 -22.82
N PRO A 623 31.74 -25.27 -22.77
CA PRO A 623 32.78 -24.83 -21.86
C PRO A 623 33.14 -23.37 -22.19
N CYS A 624 32.68 -22.44 -21.38
CA CYS A 624 33.01 -21.04 -21.56
C CYS A 624 34.43 -20.81 -21.05
N THR A 625 35.32 -20.37 -21.93
CA THR A 625 36.76 -20.13 -21.69
C THR A 625 37.02 -18.81 -20.94
N SER A 626 36.02 -18.20 -20.31
CA SER A 626 36.11 -16.90 -19.64
C SER A 626 36.36 -17.01 -18.13
N VAL A 627 37.19 -16.13 -17.59
CA VAL A 627 37.53 -16.01 -16.17
C VAL A 627 36.26 -15.68 -15.34
N PHE A 628 35.68 -16.64 -14.62
CA PHE A 628 34.45 -16.46 -13.83
C PHE A 628 34.69 -15.76 -12.48
N MET A 629 34.62 -14.42 -12.42
CA MET A 629 34.64 -13.64 -11.17
C MET A 629 33.26 -13.00 -10.91
N GLY A 630 32.77 -13.04 -9.67
CA GLY A 630 31.64 -12.27 -9.15
C GLY A 630 32.07 -11.38 -7.98
N ALA A 631 31.12 -10.73 -7.29
CA ALA A 631 31.40 -9.90 -6.11
C ALA A 631 30.42 -10.14 -4.97
N ASN A 632 30.85 -9.91 -3.73
CA ASN A 632 29.95 -9.89 -2.58
C ASN A 632 29.12 -8.61 -2.59
N TYR A 633 27.82 -8.71 -2.36
CA TYR A 633 26.90 -7.57 -2.27
C TYR A 633 26.29 -7.47 -0.87
N ASP A 634 26.32 -6.24 -0.34
CA ASP A 634 25.77 -5.85 0.95
C ASP A 634 25.25 -4.41 0.80
N PRO A 635 23.95 -4.13 1.01
CA PRO A 635 23.39 -2.79 0.87
C PRO A 635 23.93 -1.81 1.93
N PHE A 636 24.50 -2.29 3.05
CA PHE A 636 24.88 -1.42 4.17
C PHE A 636 26.20 -0.67 3.96
N HIS A 637 26.61 -0.41 2.72
CA HIS A 637 27.65 0.59 2.43
C HIS A 637 27.19 2.02 2.72
N ASN A 638 25.89 2.25 2.96
CA ASN A 638 25.35 3.48 3.52
C ASN A 638 24.70 3.21 4.90
N ALA A 639 25.15 3.95 5.91
CA ALA A 639 24.69 3.79 7.29
C ALA A 639 23.23 4.20 7.54
N ALA A 640 22.58 4.92 6.61
CA ALA A 640 21.19 5.35 6.74
C ALA A 640 20.16 4.24 6.44
N TYR A 641 20.55 3.19 5.70
CA TYR A 641 19.59 2.21 5.17
C TYR A 641 18.93 1.27 6.20
N PRO A 642 19.58 0.87 7.32
CA PRO A 642 18.91 0.10 8.37
C PRO A 642 17.70 0.79 9.00
N ASN A 643 17.62 2.12 8.93
CA ASN A 643 16.58 2.91 9.61
C ASN A 643 15.48 3.44 8.65
N ASN A 644 15.55 3.09 7.36
CA ASN A 644 14.61 3.55 6.34
C ASN A 644 14.40 2.46 5.26
N LEU A 645 13.44 1.56 5.48
CA LEU A 645 13.17 0.41 4.60
C LEU A 645 12.74 0.79 3.17
N PRO A 646 11.96 1.87 2.93
CA PRO A 646 11.74 2.38 1.58
C PRO A 646 13.04 2.77 0.87
N ALA A 647 13.92 3.51 1.55
CA ALA A 647 15.22 3.90 1.00
C ALA A 647 16.12 2.68 0.75
N LEU A 648 16.07 1.65 1.60
CA LEU A 648 16.79 0.39 1.41
C LEU A 648 16.39 -0.32 0.11
N ARG A 649 15.09 -0.39 -0.23
CA ARG A 649 14.62 -1.02 -1.47
C ARG A 649 15.11 -0.28 -2.72
N VAL A 650 15.06 1.05 -2.69
CA VAL A 650 15.56 1.90 -3.77
C VAL A 650 17.07 1.75 -3.91
N ALA A 651 17.80 1.75 -2.79
CA ALA A 651 19.23 1.57 -2.76
C ALA A 651 19.65 0.23 -3.39
N ILE A 652 18.99 -0.87 -3.02
CA ILE A 652 19.26 -2.19 -3.61
C ILE A 652 19.13 -2.16 -5.14
N ALA A 653 18.05 -1.58 -5.66
CA ALA A 653 17.86 -1.47 -7.11
C ALA A 653 18.97 -0.65 -7.80
N GLN A 654 19.37 0.47 -7.18
CA GLN A 654 20.45 1.33 -7.69
C GLN A 654 21.81 0.63 -7.65
N ASP A 655 22.11 -0.09 -6.57
CA ASP A 655 23.36 -0.80 -6.39
C ASP A 655 23.52 -1.90 -7.44
N LEU A 656 22.50 -2.73 -7.60
CA LEU A 656 22.53 -3.86 -8.53
C LEU A 656 22.64 -3.39 -9.99
N ALA A 657 22.10 -2.21 -10.32
CA ALA A 657 22.31 -1.58 -11.63
C ALA A 657 23.78 -1.19 -11.89
N VAL A 658 24.55 -0.88 -10.83
CA VAL A 658 26.00 -0.65 -10.93
C VAL A 658 26.75 -1.98 -11.01
N VAL A 659 26.42 -2.95 -10.15
CA VAL A 659 27.09 -4.25 -10.08
C VAL A 659 26.98 -5.02 -11.41
N LYS A 660 25.80 -5.01 -12.04
CA LYS A 660 25.52 -5.70 -13.32
C LYS A 660 26.44 -5.25 -14.46
N LYS A 661 27.04 -4.07 -14.38
CA LYS A 661 27.99 -3.59 -15.41
C LYS A 661 29.26 -4.45 -15.48
N TYR A 662 29.58 -5.18 -14.42
CA TYR A 662 30.84 -5.90 -14.28
C TYR A 662 30.65 -7.39 -13.98
N PHE A 663 29.55 -7.78 -13.34
CA PHE A 663 29.35 -9.14 -12.88
C PHE A 663 27.95 -9.65 -13.24
N ASN A 664 27.87 -10.93 -13.57
CA ASN A 664 26.60 -11.63 -13.81
C ASN A 664 26.15 -12.46 -12.60
N VAL A 665 27.02 -12.60 -11.59
CA VAL A 665 26.74 -13.35 -10.36
C VAL A 665 27.22 -12.52 -9.18
N VAL A 666 26.38 -12.41 -8.16
CA VAL A 666 26.76 -11.84 -6.86
C VAL A 666 26.69 -12.89 -5.78
N ARG A 667 27.28 -12.58 -4.63
CA ARG A 667 27.07 -13.36 -3.41
C ARG A 667 26.53 -12.46 -2.33
N THR A 668 25.55 -12.93 -1.58
CA THR A 668 25.07 -12.24 -0.38
C THR A 668 25.41 -13.05 0.86
N VAL A 669 25.50 -12.39 2.00
CA VAL A 669 25.64 -13.05 3.31
C VAL A 669 24.26 -13.36 3.91
N TYR A 670 23.27 -12.52 3.58
CA TYR A 670 21.88 -12.64 4.00
C TYR A 670 20.96 -12.93 2.82
N THR A 671 19.84 -13.57 3.10
CA THR A 671 18.74 -13.84 2.16
C THR A 671 17.75 -12.67 2.11
N ASN A 672 17.61 -11.97 3.23
CA ASN A 672 16.85 -10.74 3.36
C ASN A 672 17.56 -9.75 4.28
N PHE A 673 17.34 -8.47 4.03
CA PHE A 673 17.83 -7.36 4.84
C PHE A 673 16.63 -6.69 5.52
N TYR A 674 16.45 -6.94 6.83
CA TYR A 674 15.29 -6.45 7.60
C TYR A 674 13.94 -6.81 6.94
N GLY A 675 13.81 -8.03 6.43
CA GLY A 675 12.60 -8.50 5.75
C GLY A 675 12.50 -8.13 4.27
N VAL A 676 13.44 -7.36 3.71
CA VAL A 676 13.52 -7.13 2.27
C VAL A 676 14.29 -8.28 1.61
N GLU A 677 13.58 -9.18 0.94
CA GLU A 677 14.19 -10.30 0.20
C GLU A 677 15.03 -9.78 -0.97
N ILE A 678 16.27 -10.27 -1.11
CA ILE A 678 17.20 -9.75 -2.11
C ILE A 678 16.98 -10.35 -3.51
N THR A 679 16.47 -11.58 -3.59
CA THR A 679 16.39 -12.35 -4.84
C THR A 679 15.45 -11.74 -5.90
N PRO A 680 14.30 -11.13 -5.57
CA PRO A 680 13.49 -10.40 -6.57
C PRO A 680 14.27 -9.29 -7.27
N TYR A 681 15.06 -8.52 -6.53
CA TYR A 681 15.87 -7.42 -7.08
C TYR A 681 16.99 -7.95 -7.97
N LEU A 682 17.61 -9.06 -7.58
CA LEU A 682 18.62 -9.74 -8.39
C LEU A 682 18.05 -10.26 -9.70
N ALA A 683 16.86 -10.89 -9.66
CA ALA A 683 16.18 -11.35 -10.85
C ALA A 683 15.80 -10.18 -11.77
N ALA A 684 15.28 -9.08 -11.23
CA ALA A 684 14.99 -7.86 -12.00
C ALA A 684 16.25 -7.25 -12.63
N ALA A 685 17.38 -7.30 -11.91
CA ALA A 685 18.68 -6.92 -12.43
C ALA A 685 19.28 -7.96 -13.39
N GLN A 686 18.67 -9.14 -13.57
CA GLN A 686 19.22 -10.29 -14.31
C GLN A 686 20.61 -10.72 -13.78
N LEU A 687 20.74 -10.75 -12.46
CA LEU A 687 21.91 -11.23 -11.74
C LEU A 687 21.60 -12.58 -11.08
N ASP A 688 22.51 -13.53 -11.22
CA ASP A 688 22.48 -14.77 -10.46
C ASP A 688 23.11 -14.59 -9.07
N VAL A 689 22.87 -15.53 -8.15
CA VAL A 689 23.30 -15.39 -6.77
C VAL A 689 23.82 -16.67 -6.12
N TYR A 690 24.91 -16.52 -5.36
CA TYR A 690 25.26 -17.37 -4.23
C TYR A 690 24.58 -16.80 -2.99
N LEU A 691 23.43 -17.37 -2.65
CA LEU A 691 22.53 -16.80 -1.65
C LEU A 691 22.97 -17.20 -0.24
N GLY A 692 23.31 -16.22 0.59
CA GLY A 692 23.72 -16.47 1.98
C GLY A 692 22.54 -16.62 2.91
N VAL A 693 22.53 -17.67 3.73
CA VAL A 693 21.63 -17.84 4.86
C VAL A 693 22.45 -17.59 6.12
N PHE A 694 22.47 -16.35 6.61
CA PHE A 694 23.26 -16.01 7.80
C PHE A 694 22.79 -16.82 9.00
N MET A 695 23.72 -17.51 9.66
CA MET A 695 23.43 -18.35 10.82
C MET A 695 23.60 -17.53 12.10
N THR A 696 22.63 -17.63 13.00
CA THR A 696 22.61 -16.98 14.32
C THR A 696 21.74 -17.79 15.27
N ARG A 697 21.97 -17.64 16.57
CA ARG A 697 21.12 -18.17 17.66
C ARG A 697 19.90 -17.27 17.92
N GLU A 698 19.83 -16.10 17.29
CA GLU A 698 18.72 -15.17 17.43
C GLU A 698 17.46 -15.66 16.70
N GLY A 699 16.28 -15.31 17.23
CA GLY A 699 14.99 -15.83 16.74
C GLY A 699 14.68 -15.50 15.27
N TRP A 700 15.31 -14.46 14.71
CA TRP A 700 15.15 -14.07 13.31
C TRP A 700 15.88 -14.97 12.32
N TYR A 701 16.71 -15.93 12.77
CA TYR A 701 17.34 -16.91 11.88
C TYR A 701 16.33 -17.63 10.97
N SER A 702 15.15 -17.93 11.51
CA SER A 702 14.03 -18.54 10.78
C SER A 702 13.60 -17.74 9.56
N SER A 703 13.63 -16.40 9.63
CA SER A 703 13.37 -15.50 8.51
C SER A 703 14.37 -15.71 7.37
N GLN A 704 15.65 -15.92 7.69
CA GLN A 704 16.67 -16.15 6.67
C GLN A 704 16.46 -17.48 5.94
N VAL A 705 16.08 -18.53 6.65
CA VAL A 705 15.77 -19.83 6.04
C VAL A 705 14.52 -19.73 5.17
N ASN A 706 13.48 -19.02 5.64
CA ASN A 706 12.25 -18.82 4.88
C ASN A 706 12.48 -18.04 3.58
N SER A 707 13.28 -16.97 3.62
CA SER A 707 13.62 -16.22 2.40
C SER A 707 14.49 -17.04 1.43
N ALA A 708 15.33 -17.97 1.92
CA ALA A 708 16.02 -18.93 1.06
C ALA A 708 15.04 -19.82 0.30
N ILE A 709 13.98 -20.25 0.97
CA ILE A 709 12.90 -21.03 0.36
C ILE A 709 12.18 -20.18 -0.69
N SER A 710 11.74 -18.96 -0.36
CA SER A 710 11.14 -18.01 -1.32
C SER A 710 12.00 -17.85 -2.57
N ALA A 711 13.31 -17.64 -2.38
CA ALA A 711 14.28 -17.46 -3.45
C ALA A 711 14.36 -18.67 -4.39
N VAL A 712 14.47 -19.90 -3.86
CA VAL A 712 14.55 -21.12 -4.68
C VAL A 712 13.27 -21.35 -5.48
N ARG A 713 12.11 -20.95 -4.96
CA ARG A 713 10.81 -21.18 -5.62
C ARG A 713 10.44 -20.14 -6.65
N GLY A 714 10.56 -18.87 -6.30
CA GLY A 714 10.23 -17.76 -7.20
C GLY A 714 11.33 -17.53 -8.24
N TYR A 715 12.58 -17.82 -7.88
CA TYR A 715 13.75 -17.36 -8.62
C TYR A 715 14.86 -18.42 -8.66
N GLY A 716 14.53 -19.71 -8.54
CA GLY A 716 15.52 -20.79 -8.54
C GLY A 716 16.44 -20.79 -9.76
N GLY A 717 15.97 -20.27 -10.90
CA GLY A 717 16.80 -20.05 -12.09
C GLY A 717 17.95 -19.06 -11.90
N HIS A 718 17.86 -18.18 -10.89
CA HIS A 718 18.89 -17.23 -10.50
C HIS A 718 19.68 -17.66 -9.26
N VAL A 719 19.30 -18.72 -8.54
CA VAL A 719 20.01 -19.19 -7.33
C VAL A 719 20.98 -20.30 -7.71
N ARG A 720 22.29 -20.00 -7.72
CA ARG A 720 23.34 -20.95 -8.13
C ARG A 720 23.82 -21.84 -6.98
N ALA A 721 23.87 -21.29 -5.78
CA ALA A 721 24.19 -22.02 -4.56
C ALA A 721 23.60 -21.30 -3.33
N ILE A 722 23.43 -22.04 -2.24
CA ILE A 722 23.00 -21.51 -0.96
C ILE A 722 24.09 -21.79 0.07
N LEU A 723 24.60 -20.72 0.70
CA LEU A 723 25.66 -20.81 1.71
C LEU A 723 25.08 -20.55 3.10
N VAL A 724 24.98 -21.60 3.91
CA VAL A 724 24.45 -21.54 5.28
C VAL A 724 25.59 -21.20 6.23
N GLY A 725 25.53 -20.00 6.80
CA GLY A 725 26.56 -19.43 7.62
C GLY A 725 27.72 -18.78 6.84
N ASN A 726 28.32 -17.78 7.47
CA ASN A 726 29.46 -17.02 6.98
C ASN A 726 30.44 -16.76 8.13
N GLU A 727 31.53 -17.53 8.18
CA GLU A 727 32.58 -17.46 9.19
C GLU A 727 32.08 -17.68 10.64
N ASN A 728 30.90 -18.28 10.81
CA ASN A 728 30.24 -18.49 12.10
C ASN A 728 31.08 -19.20 13.17
N ILE A 729 32.09 -19.98 12.76
CA ILE A 729 33.01 -20.64 13.69
C ILE A 729 33.92 -19.63 14.41
N ASN A 730 34.16 -18.45 13.81
CA ASN A 730 35.04 -17.42 14.32
C ASN A 730 34.29 -16.13 14.73
N MET A 731 32.95 -16.12 14.66
CA MET A 731 32.12 -14.98 15.08
C MET A 731 31.70 -15.12 16.55
N ASN A 732 31.15 -14.04 17.12
CA ASN A 732 30.86 -13.90 18.57
C ASN A 732 30.01 -15.02 19.19
N GLU A 733 29.18 -15.71 18.39
CA GLU A 733 28.34 -16.82 18.86
C GLU A 733 29.06 -18.18 18.89
N ASN A 734 30.30 -18.25 18.40
CA ASN A 734 31.23 -19.39 18.47
C ASN A 734 30.59 -20.75 18.10
N PHE A 735 30.00 -20.86 16.90
CA PHE A 735 29.42 -22.12 16.45
C PHE A 735 30.48 -23.20 16.26
N ALA A 736 30.20 -24.42 16.73
CA ALA A 736 31.04 -25.56 16.44
C ALA A 736 30.91 -25.98 14.96
N PRO A 737 31.95 -26.56 14.32
CA PRO A 737 31.86 -27.05 12.94
C PRO A 737 30.73 -28.07 12.74
N SER A 738 30.43 -28.88 13.76
CA SER A 738 29.32 -29.84 13.75
C SER A 738 27.95 -29.17 13.75
N GLU A 739 27.78 -28.03 14.44
CA GLU A 739 26.54 -27.26 14.42
C GLU A 739 26.29 -26.66 13.03
N VAL A 740 27.33 -26.09 12.41
CA VAL A 740 27.22 -25.57 11.03
C VAL A 740 26.90 -26.71 10.05
N ALA A 741 27.51 -27.88 10.23
CA ALA A 741 27.26 -29.04 9.36
C ALA A 741 25.82 -29.53 9.48
N ALA A 742 25.34 -29.67 10.72
CA ALA A 742 23.95 -30.02 10.99
C ALA A 742 23.00 -28.99 10.36
N GLN A 743 23.34 -27.70 10.43
CA GLN A 743 22.49 -26.65 9.86
C GLN A 743 22.49 -26.65 8.33
N VAL A 744 23.62 -26.92 7.67
CA VAL A 744 23.66 -27.13 6.20
C VAL A 744 22.74 -28.29 5.80
N VAL A 745 22.80 -29.41 6.52
CA VAL A 745 21.94 -30.57 6.27
C VAL A 745 20.47 -30.25 6.54
N ALA A 746 20.17 -29.57 7.65
CA ALA A 746 18.82 -29.20 8.03
C ALA A 746 18.21 -28.24 7.01
N VAL A 747 18.91 -27.18 6.62
CA VAL A 747 18.43 -26.24 5.60
C VAL A 747 18.27 -26.93 4.25
N ARG A 748 19.19 -27.84 3.86
CA ARG A 748 19.02 -28.66 2.64
C ARG A 748 17.75 -29.49 2.71
N ALA A 749 17.51 -30.18 3.82
CA ALA A 749 16.32 -30.99 4.01
C ALA A 749 15.05 -30.13 3.97
N THR A 750 15.04 -28.97 4.63
CA THR A 750 13.95 -28.00 4.60
C THR A 750 13.70 -27.48 3.19
N LEU A 751 14.74 -27.09 2.45
CA LEU A 751 14.61 -26.62 1.06
C LEU A 751 14.13 -27.72 0.13
N ARG A 752 14.63 -28.95 0.28
CA ARG A 752 14.17 -30.09 -0.51
C ARG A 752 12.72 -30.44 -0.23
N ALA A 753 12.34 -30.48 1.05
CA ALA A 753 10.97 -30.73 1.47
C ALA A 753 10.03 -29.62 0.99
N ALA A 754 10.48 -28.37 1.06
CA ALA A 754 9.70 -27.23 0.63
C ALA A 754 9.59 -27.18 -0.90
N THR A 755 10.70 -27.17 -1.62
CA THR A 755 10.77 -26.77 -3.04
C THR A 755 10.74 -27.94 -4.03
N GLY A 756 10.97 -29.17 -3.56
CA GLY A 756 11.26 -30.33 -4.43
C GLY A 756 12.62 -30.26 -5.14
N VAL A 757 13.31 -29.12 -5.07
CA VAL A 757 14.64 -28.90 -5.62
C VAL A 757 15.68 -29.33 -4.59
N ASN A 758 16.76 -29.95 -5.06
CA ASN A 758 17.94 -30.18 -4.24
C ASN A 758 19.02 -29.16 -4.64
N PRO A 759 19.00 -27.93 -4.08
CA PRO A 759 19.93 -26.89 -4.47
C PRO A 759 21.36 -27.26 -4.07
N VAL A 760 22.34 -26.64 -4.72
CA VAL A 760 23.75 -26.72 -4.32
C VAL A 760 23.90 -26.01 -2.98
N MET A 761 24.34 -26.74 -1.95
CA MET A 761 24.45 -26.22 -0.59
C MET A 761 25.91 -26.10 -0.16
N GLY A 762 26.20 -25.15 0.73
CA GLY A 762 27.53 -24.98 1.29
C GLY A 762 27.53 -24.13 2.55
N THR A 763 28.72 -23.77 2.99
CA THR A 763 28.98 -22.75 4.00
C THR A 763 30.24 -21.98 3.64
N ALA A 764 30.39 -20.75 4.12
CA ALA A 764 31.61 -19.97 3.97
C ALA A 764 32.36 -19.91 5.31
N GLN A 765 33.65 -20.24 5.35
CA GLN A 765 34.51 -20.10 6.54
C GLN A 765 35.90 -19.61 6.15
N LYS A 766 36.62 -19.04 7.13
CA LYS A 766 38.01 -18.62 6.95
C LYS A 766 38.89 -19.76 6.47
N ALA A 767 39.82 -19.46 5.57
CA ALA A 767 40.79 -20.42 5.08
C ALA A 767 41.57 -21.09 6.23
N ALA A 768 41.99 -20.31 7.23
CA ALA A 768 42.68 -20.83 8.42
C ALA A 768 41.84 -21.86 9.18
N THR A 769 40.52 -21.65 9.29
CA THR A 769 39.59 -22.59 9.94
C THR A 769 39.49 -23.89 9.16
N TRP A 770 39.37 -23.83 7.83
CA TRP A 770 39.39 -25.02 6.97
C TRP A 770 40.72 -25.78 7.07
N LEU A 771 41.85 -25.07 7.14
CA LEU A 771 43.19 -25.67 7.21
C LEU A 771 43.46 -26.45 8.50
N THR A 772 42.69 -26.23 9.57
CA THR A 772 42.79 -27.05 10.78
C THR A 772 42.60 -28.54 10.48
N GLY A 773 41.83 -28.88 9.42
CA GLY A 773 41.67 -30.24 8.93
C GLY A 773 41.19 -31.21 10.00
N THR A 774 40.49 -30.73 11.02
CA THR A 774 39.98 -31.59 12.10
C THR A 774 38.92 -32.54 11.55
N THR A 775 38.63 -33.61 12.29
CA THR A 775 37.54 -34.55 11.94
C THR A 775 36.20 -33.81 11.77
N ALA A 776 35.92 -32.82 12.62
CA ALA A 776 34.71 -32.01 12.53
C ALA A 776 34.68 -31.14 11.26
N MET A 777 35.81 -30.53 10.86
CA MET A 777 35.90 -29.77 9.61
C MET A 777 35.76 -30.66 8.36
N ARG A 778 36.30 -31.88 8.39
CA ARG A 778 36.07 -32.87 7.31
C ARG A 778 34.62 -33.31 7.22
N ALA A 779 33.93 -33.47 8.36
CA ALA A 779 32.50 -33.77 8.38
C ALA A 779 31.68 -32.61 7.80
N LEU A 780 32.00 -31.37 8.19
CA LEU A 780 31.38 -30.17 7.62
C LEU A 780 31.59 -30.07 6.11
N ALA A 781 32.82 -30.28 5.64
CA ALA A 781 33.13 -30.31 4.20
C ALA A 781 32.36 -31.41 3.45
N SER A 782 32.10 -32.54 4.09
CA SER A 782 31.31 -33.65 3.52
C SER A 782 29.83 -33.29 3.39
N ALA A 783 29.29 -32.52 4.34
CA ALA A 783 27.91 -32.02 4.27
C ALA A 783 27.69 -31.00 3.14
N CYS A 784 28.75 -30.36 2.66
CA CYS A 784 28.68 -29.29 1.65
C CYS A 784 28.87 -29.82 0.21
N ASP A 785 28.15 -29.25 -0.74
CA ASP A 785 28.44 -29.33 -2.19
C ASP A 785 29.46 -28.25 -2.57
N VAL A 786 29.38 -27.08 -1.92
CA VAL A 786 30.33 -25.96 -2.03
C VAL A 786 31.01 -25.69 -0.69
N ILE A 787 32.33 -25.72 -0.70
CA ILE A 787 33.18 -25.28 0.42
C ILE A 787 33.61 -23.85 0.12
N GLY A 788 32.92 -22.88 0.74
CA GLY A 788 33.24 -21.47 0.63
C GLY A 788 34.45 -21.11 1.49
N VAL A 789 35.48 -20.60 0.85
CA VAL A 789 36.72 -20.16 1.49
C VAL A 789 36.77 -18.64 1.44
N THR A 790 36.88 -18.03 2.62
CA THR A 790 37.20 -16.60 2.76
C THR A 790 38.69 -16.45 3.04
N TYR A 791 39.33 -15.49 2.37
CA TYR A 791 40.75 -15.20 2.52
C TYR A 791 41.05 -13.73 2.24
N GLN A 792 41.59 -13.05 3.23
CA GLN A 792 42.00 -11.66 3.13
C GLN A 792 43.52 -11.58 3.36
N PRO A 793 44.36 -11.55 2.31
CA PRO A 793 45.82 -11.56 2.47
C PRO A 793 46.35 -10.49 3.42
N PHE A 794 45.69 -9.33 3.50
CA PHE A 794 46.09 -8.25 4.40
C PHE A 794 45.85 -8.56 5.89
N LEU A 795 44.86 -9.42 6.19
CA LEU A 795 44.47 -9.81 7.55
C LEU A 795 44.92 -11.22 7.94
N ASP A 796 45.20 -12.08 6.96
CA ASP A 796 45.46 -13.51 7.18
C ASP A 796 46.96 -13.87 7.16
N GLY A 797 47.84 -12.91 6.88
CA GLY A 797 49.29 -13.11 6.93
C GLY A 797 50.10 -11.91 6.44
N LYS A 798 51.44 -12.03 6.48
CA LYS A 798 52.32 -11.00 5.91
C LYS A 798 52.15 -10.95 4.39
N TYR A 799 51.90 -9.76 3.86
CA TYR A 799 51.72 -9.52 2.43
C TYR A 799 53.02 -9.02 1.77
N ASP A 800 53.43 -9.69 0.70
CA ASP A 800 54.56 -9.27 -0.13
C ASP A 800 54.03 -8.72 -1.46
N PRO A 801 54.11 -7.40 -1.71
CA PRO A 801 53.60 -6.80 -2.94
C PRO A 801 54.34 -7.26 -4.21
N THR A 802 55.55 -7.81 -4.07
CA THR A 802 56.30 -8.40 -5.20
C THR A 802 55.81 -9.81 -5.56
N LYS A 803 55.10 -10.47 -4.63
CA LYS A 803 54.53 -11.81 -4.79
C LYS A 803 53.09 -11.84 -4.26
N PRO A 804 52.17 -11.07 -4.85
CA PRO A 804 50.86 -10.78 -4.29
C PRO A 804 50.00 -12.04 -4.03
N MET A 805 50.26 -13.14 -4.74
CA MET A 805 49.51 -14.39 -4.63
C MET A 805 50.15 -15.44 -3.73
N ALA A 806 51.36 -15.23 -3.18
CA ALA A 806 52.11 -16.29 -2.50
C ALA A 806 51.36 -16.90 -1.30
N GLY A 807 50.71 -16.06 -0.49
CA GLY A 807 49.91 -16.53 0.64
C GLY A 807 48.68 -17.32 0.21
N LEU A 808 47.93 -16.81 -0.76
CA LEU A 808 46.76 -17.49 -1.32
C LEU A 808 47.15 -18.80 -2.00
N ASP A 809 48.26 -18.84 -2.75
CA ASP A 809 48.74 -20.03 -3.45
C ASP A 809 49.11 -21.16 -2.47
N LEU A 810 49.80 -20.82 -1.38
CA LEU A 810 50.13 -21.75 -0.30
C LEU A 810 48.86 -22.30 0.36
N VAL A 811 47.96 -21.42 0.79
CA VAL A 811 46.69 -21.76 1.43
C VAL A 811 45.84 -22.64 0.52
N TRP A 812 45.67 -22.26 -0.74
CA TRP A 812 44.86 -23.00 -1.69
C TRP A 812 45.45 -24.37 -2.01
N THR A 813 46.77 -24.47 -2.12
CA THR A 813 47.48 -25.75 -2.31
C THR A 813 47.26 -26.69 -1.12
N GLN A 814 47.28 -26.18 0.10
CA GLN A 814 47.00 -26.97 1.30
C GLN A 814 45.52 -27.38 1.38
N LEU A 815 44.59 -26.48 1.06
CA LEU A 815 43.16 -26.81 1.02
C LEU A 815 42.84 -27.89 -0.01
N LYS A 816 43.47 -27.86 -1.20
CA LYS A 816 43.32 -28.91 -2.23
C LYS A 816 43.83 -30.28 -1.79
N LYS A 817 44.75 -30.35 -0.82
CA LYS A 817 45.20 -31.62 -0.22
C LYS A 817 44.20 -32.16 0.80
N LEU A 818 43.46 -31.28 1.47
CA LEU A 818 42.53 -31.64 2.54
C LEU A 818 41.10 -31.91 2.04
N TYR A 819 40.69 -31.22 0.96
CA TYR A 819 39.31 -31.22 0.48
C TYR A 819 39.22 -31.39 -1.03
N PRO A 820 38.13 -31.98 -1.55
CA PRO A 820 37.94 -32.15 -3.00
C PRO A 820 37.97 -30.79 -3.72
N SER A 821 38.90 -30.62 -4.66
CA SER A 821 39.07 -29.34 -5.37
C SER A 821 37.81 -28.90 -6.11
N ALA A 822 36.98 -29.85 -6.57
CA ALA A 822 35.71 -29.56 -7.23
C ALA A 822 34.69 -28.83 -6.32
N LYS A 823 34.80 -28.97 -5.00
CA LYS A 823 33.91 -28.31 -4.02
C LYS A 823 34.43 -26.94 -3.58
N LEU A 824 35.73 -26.67 -3.70
CA LEU A 824 36.32 -25.42 -3.20
C LEU A 824 35.90 -24.21 -4.05
N ARG A 825 35.45 -23.14 -3.40
CA ARG A 825 35.11 -21.84 -4.00
C ARG A 825 35.76 -20.73 -3.18
N LEU A 826 36.44 -19.78 -3.82
CA LEU A 826 36.82 -18.54 -3.16
C LEU A 826 35.58 -17.64 -3.14
N VAL A 827 35.01 -17.41 -1.96
CA VAL A 827 33.73 -16.71 -1.82
C VAL A 827 33.85 -15.33 -1.16
N ASP A 828 35.05 -15.02 -0.66
CA ASP A 828 35.41 -13.68 -0.22
C ASP A 828 36.92 -13.55 -0.29
N VAL A 829 37.42 -12.87 -1.32
CA VAL A 829 38.83 -12.51 -1.43
C VAL A 829 38.96 -11.03 -1.76
N THR A 830 39.66 -10.29 -0.92
CA THR A 830 39.76 -8.84 -1.06
C THR A 830 41.06 -8.29 -0.48
N PHE A 831 41.43 -7.09 -0.90
CA PHE A 831 42.56 -6.35 -0.38
C PHE A 831 42.11 -4.90 -0.10
N PRO A 832 42.40 -4.34 1.08
CA PRO A 832 41.95 -3.00 1.43
C PRO A 832 42.66 -1.92 0.61
N SER A 833 41.91 -0.89 0.17
CA SER A 833 42.44 0.25 -0.57
C SER A 833 42.94 1.38 0.32
N ALA A 834 42.68 1.30 1.62
CA ALA A 834 43.09 2.25 2.63
C ALA A 834 43.44 1.52 3.94
N PRO A 835 44.28 2.10 4.82
CA PRO A 835 44.70 1.45 6.06
C PRO A 835 43.54 0.96 6.92
N ILE A 836 43.62 -0.29 7.35
CA ILE A 836 42.71 -0.92 8.31
C ILE A 836 43.52 -1.64 9.40
N PRO A 837 42.95 -1.90 10.59
CA PRO A 837 43.65 -2.65 11.63
C PRO A 837 44.08 -4.05 11.14
N SER A 838 45.37 -4.36 11.27
CA SER A 838 45.93 -5.68 10.96
C SER A 838 47.12 -6.00 11.87
N ALA A 839 47.23 -7.26 12.27
CA ALA A 839 48.36 -7.77 13.03
C ALA A 839 49.60 -8.02 12.15
N PHE A 840 49.46 -7.97 10.83
CA PHE A 840 50.49 -8.42 9.89
C PHE A 840 51.03 -7.30 9.00
N ASN A 841 50.16 -6.35 8.61
CA ASN A 841 50.47 -5.36 7.58
C ASN A 841 49.96 -3.98 8.01
N SER A 842 50.67 -2.91 7.64
CA SER A 842 50.30 -1.53 7.97
C SER A 842 50.08 -0.63 6.74
N VAL A 843 50.45 -1.10 5.54
CA VAL A 843 50.39 -0.31 4.31
C VAL A 843 49.37 -0.91 3.35
N ALA A 844 48.24 -0.23 3.20
CA ALA A 844 47.18 -0.54 2.25
C ALA A 844 46.92 0.70 1.40
N THR A 845 46.89 0.53 0.07
CA THR A 845 46.64 1.61 -0.88
C THR A 845 45.82 1.09 -2.06
N LEU A 846 45.12 1.99 -2.76
CA LEU A 846 44.40 1.64 -3.98
C LEU A 846 45.30 0.96 -5.03
N ALA A 847 46.56 1.40 -5.15
CA ALA A 847 47.51 0.77 -6.07
C ALA A 847 47.80 -0.69 -5.69
N LEU A 848 47.88 -1.01 -4.39
CA LEU A 848 48.08 -2.38 -3.92
C LEU A 848 46.82 -3.23 -4.11
N GLU A 849 45.63 -2.68 -3.87
CA GLU A 849 44.36 -3.35 -4.18
C GLU A 849 44.26 -3.68 -5.68
N GLN A 850 44.55 -2.72 -6.55
CA GLN A 850 44.53 -2.89 -8.01
C GLN A 850 45.55 -3.93 -8.48
N ALA A 851 46.78 -3.90 -7.93
CA ALA A 851 47.82 -4.88 -8.21
C ALA A 851 47.40 -6.29 -7.75
N PHE A 852 46.80 -6.40 -6.56
CA PHE A 852 46.28 -7.65 -6.04
C PHE A 852 45.13 -8.19 -6.88
N TYR A 853 44.13 -7.37 -7.23
CA TYR A 853 43.02 -7.76 -8.09
C TYR A 853 43.51 -8.26 -9.46
N SER A 854 44.45 -7.53 -10.08
CA SER A 854 45.03 -7.91 -11.37
C SER A 854 45.79 -9.23 -11.31
N ALA A 855 46.57 -9.44 -10.24
CA ALA A 855 47.27 -10.70 -10.00
C ALA A 855 46.31 -11.85 -9.67
N LEU A 856 45.24 -11.57 -8.92
CA LEU A 856 44.19 -12.51 -8.60
C LEU A 856 43.49 -13.02 -9.85
N LEU A 857 43.09 -12.13 -10.78
CA LEU A 857 42.45 -12.53 -12.05
C LEU A 857 43.30 -13.53 -12.84
N LYS A 858 44.62 -13.32 -12.91
CA LYS A 858 45.56 -14.26 -13.54
C LYS A 858 45.67 -15.56 -12.76
N TRP A 859 45.77 -15.48 -11.44
CA TRP A 859 45.93 -16.63 -10.58
C TRP A 859 44.69 -17.54 -10.61
N VAL A 860 43.48 -16.98 -10.56
CA VAL A 860 42.23 -17.76 -10.59
C VAL A 860 41.97 -18.40 -11.95
N ALA A 861 42.46 -17.82 -13.04
CA ALA A 861 42.40 -18.44 -14.36
C ALA A 861 43.18 -19.76 -14.41
N ILE A 862 44.27 -19.87 -13.63
CA ILE A 862 45.12 -21.06 -13.55
C ILE A 862 44.63 -22.03 -12.46
N ASN A 863 44.31 -21.52 -11.27
CA ASN A 863 44.08 -22.33 -10.08
C ASN A 863 42.60 -22.68 -9.82
N CYS A 864 41.69 -21.98 -10.47
CA CYS A 864 40.24 -22.12 -10.34
C CYS A 864 39.55 -22.11 -11.72
N PRO A 865 40.06 -22.81 -12.75
CA PRO A 865 39.62 -22.60 -14.14
C PRO A 865 38.14 -22.91 -14.38
N THR A 866 37.56 -23.79 -13.56
CA THR A 866 36.19 -24.29 -13.70
C THR A 866 35.27 -23.89 -12.55
N THR A 867 35.78 -23.11 -11.60
CA THR A 867 35.05 -22.77 -10.37
C THR A 867 34.80 -21.28 -10.27
N GLU A 868 33.60 -20.95 -9.80
CA GLU A 868 33.20 -19.57 -9.54
C GLU A 868 33.99 -19.01 -8.35
N ARG A 869 34.34 -17.72 -8.44
CA ARG A 869 35.02 -17.00 -7.38
C ARG A 869 34.43 -15.62 -7.18
N PHE A 870 34.51 -15.11 -5.96
CA PHE A 870 33.93 -13.83 -5.57
C PHE A 870 34.99 -12.93 -4.97
N TRP A 871 35.13 -11.74 -5.53
CA TRP A 871 35.76 -10.63 -4.82
C TRP A 871 34.97 -10.32 -3.55
N GLY A 872 35.60 -9.65 -2.58
CA GLY A 872 34.91 -9.12 -1.40
C GLY A 872 33.81 -8.12 -1.76
N THR A 873 33.36 -7.33 -0.78
CA THR A 873 32.21 -6.44 -0.96
C THR A 873 32.40 -5.53 -2.17
N PHE A 874 31.38 -5.34 -3.00
CA PHE A 874 31.48 -4.51 -4.21
C PHE A 874 31.67 -3.03 -3.86
N PHE A 875 31.01 -2.57 -2.79
CA PHE A 875 31.13 -1.22 -2.27
C PHE A 875 31.97 -1.20 -0.99
N ASP A 876 32.67 -0.09 -0.77
CA ASP A 876 33.32 0.19 0.50
C ASP A 876 32.30 0.40 1.63
N ASN A 877 32.69 -0.04 2.82
CA ASN A 877 32.08 0.36 4.07
C ASN A 877 33.18 0.67 5.09
N ALA A 878 33.65 1.93 5.08
CA ALA A 878 34.73 2.37 5.95
C ALA A 878 34.39 2.27 7.44
N ALA A 879 33.10 2.39 7.81
CA ALA A 879 32.65 2.26 9.20
C ALA A 879 32.88 0.86 9.77
N LEU A 880 32.92 -0.16 8.91
CA LEU A 880 33.24 -1.55 9.28
C LEU A 880 34.67 -1.95 8.89
N TYR A 881 35.55 -0.98 8.62
CA TYR A 881 36.90 -1.21 8.11
C TYR A 881 36.93 -2.07 6.83
N ARG A 882 35.89 -1.99 6.00
CA ARG A 882 35.83 -2.67 4.69
C ARG A 882 36.16 -1.67 3.59
N THR A 883 37.44 -1.46 3.33
CA THR A 883 37.93 -0.53 2.30
C THR A 883 38.40 -1.25 1.04
N GLY A 884 38.09 -2.54 0.88
CA GLY A 884 38.46 -3.35 -0.29
C GLY A 884 37.37 -3.42 -1.37
N GLY A 885 36.44 -2.46 -1.37
CA GLY A 885 35.39 -2.37 -2.37
C GLY A 885 35.91 -1.96 -3.74
N LEU A 886 35.30 -2.44 -4.80
CA LEU A 886 35.63 -1.97 -6.16
C LEU A 886 35.10 -0.55 -6.40
N TYR A 887 34.06 -0.18 -5.65
CA TYR A 887 33.40 1.12 -5.64
C TYR A 887 33.45 1.74 -4.25
N THR A 888 33.36 3.07 -4.18
CA THR A 888 33.16 3.78 -2.92
C THR A 888 31.76 3.55 -2.38
N ALA A 889 31.54 3.84 -1.09
CA ALA A 889 30.23 3.80 -0.44
C ALA A 889 29.14 4.64 -1.16
N ALA A 890 29.55 5.67 -1.92
CA ALA A 890 28.67 6.58 -2.67
C ALA A 890 28.47 6.15 -4.15
N ARG A 891 28.73 4.87 -4.48
CA ARG A 891 28.60 4.31 -5.83
C ARG A 891 29.50 4.99 -6.88
N GLN A 892 30.61 5.57 -6.45
CA GLN A 892 31.62 6.10 -7.38
C GLN A 892 32.73 5.06 -7.63
N PRO A 893 33.20 4.89 -8.87
CA PRO A 893 34.34 4.02 -9.13
C PRO A 893 35.57 4.56 -8.41
N LYS A 894 36.38 3.69 -7.80
CA LYS A 894 37.64 4.13 -7.15
C LYS A 894 38.69 4.59 -8.15
N SER A 895 38.61 4.11 -9.39
CA SER A 895 39.44 4.55 -10.51
C SER A 895 38.74 4.24 -11.83
N SER A 896 39.00 5.02 -12.88
CA SER A 896 38.39 4.84 -14.20
C SER A 896 38.71 3.50 -14.87
N ALA A 897 39.76 2.81 -14.45
CA ALA A 897 40.19 1.51 -14.98
C ALA A 897 39.91 0.33 -14.03
N PHE A 898 39.19 0.57 -12.91
CA PHE A 898 39.00 -0.40 -11.82
C PHE A 898 37.55 -0.39 -11.31
N PRO A 899 36.83 -1.53 -11.34
CA PRO A 899 37.27 -2.83 -11.84
C PRO A 899 37.32 -2.84 -13.38
N SER A 900 38.28 -3.58 -13.94
CA SER A 900 38.28 -3.82 -15.38
C SER A 900 37.06 -4.68 -15.76
N PRO A 901 36.33 -4.35 -16.84
CA PRO A 901 35.24 -5.19 -17.35
C PRO A 901 35.73 -6.62 -17.62
N LEU A 902 34.87 -7.61 -17.36
CA LEU A 902 35.16 -9.04 -17.59
C LEU A 902 35.44 -9.36 -19.06
#